data_AF-A0A8K0WND8-F1
#
_entry.id   AF-A0A8K0WND8-F1
#
_cell.length_a   1.000
_cell.length_b   1.000
_cell.length_c   1.000
_cell.angle_alpha   90.00
_cell.angle_beta   90.00
_cell.angle_gamma   90.00
#
_symmetry.space_group_name_H-M   'P 1'
#
loop_
_entity.id
_entity.type
_entity.pdbx_description
1 polymer ?
#
loop_
_entity_poly.entity_id
_entity_poly.type
_entity_poly.pdbx_seq_one_letter_code
_entity_poly.pdbx_strand_id
1 'polypeptide(L)'
;MMLATVLLGALSILSGLASATTAEELAAVARATSMYPECALGCLREEVPKSECGLTDLNCLCTNEPLIAGIEHCVLAACSIYEGLQTKNVSSTMCGAPIRDKHTTPLVIAITMGTLATLSFVMRLCTSLGRSGGRPLGIDDLIAGTALLCAAPPTLLAIPFRDNGLGKDIWTLELPKIKNVLMFYYISSIFYIASITLVKISLLCFILRVFPSERFRRVCYGCMALVAAYGISFCTATALQCWPASHAWDQVDSSKVGKCNNIHLQAWMAAIFNIILDVILLILPLPSLWALQMGVKKKLMIMVMFSLGIFVTIVSVVRLHSLIQFANSINITWDYVEPGYWSLVEMDVSIICACLPYCRHLLISFGASFLKSTQQDSRGYNSKGSTARRTTEGVAPEPNSTYEYIIVGSGAGGSPLAARLALAGHSVLLIDAGEDHGTDRQVQIPAMHPFTSEYNPISWSYFVERHNDEKQALRDTKYTYQTPGGDYWQTIQFTGEEPPAGSVKKGVLYPRTGALGGCTVHNALLMLKATNKDWDDIALLTGDNSWASSNMNNYFKKLERNEYLQGTINWGSHGRDGWLPTRLTPSILIAQDLKVVSLLAAAATATGKGLLTSLLGTVTGILQVLTLDVNTDASNRDTADLIYQMPLSMNSDYVRTGPRDFVLQVATAKNSDGSKKYKLDIVLNTLVTKINFDQSGAVPRAVGVDYIHGKSLYRADARASSGSDGVVESGSVTASREVIVSGGTFNTPQILKLSGVGPAEELKAHGIPVVKDLPGVGGNLQDRYEIGVVGETTEQFALLNGCTFLQGNDACYNKWSKNKGDLKGTYTTNGVAWGYLKHSSVAGHDHDLWLGGSTAYFNGYFPGYSKHATQGGNHWTWLTLKAHTRNRAGTVNLTSTDPRDTPRIRFNNFAEGGDEDLTALVEGMQYSIEAFDKLVPLDGSFKRVWPPTNISTPDQLRQFARDEAWGHHASCTAPIGADNDPLAVLDSQFRVRGIDGLRVVDASAFPRIPGLFIALPTYMLSEKAADVIIKGAAAA
;
A
#
# COMPACT_ATOMS: atom_id res chain seq x y z
N MET A 1 14.65 23.54 71.26
CA MET A 1 13.21 23.58 70.93
C MET A 1 12.89 23.54 69.43
N MET A 2 13.83 23.85 68.52
CA MET A 2 13.63 23.69 67.06
C MET A 2 14.04 22.30 66.52
N LEU A 3 14.89 21.54 67.22
CA LEU A 3 15.22 20.15 66.85
C LEU A 3 14.14 19.12 67.28
N ALA A 4 13.36 19.43 68.32
CA ALA A 4 12.29 18.54 68.79
C ALA A 4 11.07 18.58 67.86
N THR A 5 10.80 19.73 67.22
CA THR A 5 9.69 19.88 66.27
C THR A 5 9.98 19.26 64.90
N VAL A 6 11.26 19.22 64.48
CA VAL A 6 11.68 18.53 63.25
C VAL A 6 11.65 16.99 63.43
N LEU A 7 11.97 16.49 64.63
CA LEU A 7 11.87 15.06 64.95
C LEU A 7 10.43 14.58 65.20
N LEU A 8 9.56 15.42 65.78
CA LEU A 8 8.14 15.09 65.95
C LEU A 8 7.34 15.20 64.65
N GLY A 9 7.70 16.10 63.73
CA GLY A 9 7.12 16.13 62.38
C GLY A 9 7.52 14.93 61.51
N ALA A 10 8.75 14.42 61.68
CA ALA A 10 9.21 13.19 61.04
C ALA A 10 8.49 11.92 61.56
N LEU A 11 8.00 11.93 62.81
CA LEU A 11 7.27 10.81 63.41
C LEU A 11 5.77 10.78 63.06
N SER A 12 5.17 11.90 62.65
CA SER A 12 3.81 11.92 62.09
C SER A 12 3.74 11.55 60.59
N ILE A 13 4.89 11.45 59.92
CA ILE A 13 5.01 11.01 58.52
C ILE A 13 5.19 9.47 58.44
N LEU A 14 5.47 8.80 59.56
CA LEU A 14 5.72 7.37 59.68
C LEU A 14 4.49 6.51 60.01
N SER A 15 3.34 7.09 60.33
CA SER A 15 2.14 6.31 60.72
C SER A 15 1.33 5.73 59.54
N GLY A 16 1.69 6.06 58.30
CA GLY A 16 1.15 5.45 57.08
C GLY A 16 2.12 4.48 56.38
N LEU A 17 3.32 4.27 56.95
CA LEU A 17 4.40 3.44 56.40
C LEU A 17 4.70 2.24 57.30
N ALA A 18 3.66 1.62 57.85
CA ALA A 18 3.79 0.41 58.69
C ALA A 18 4.03 -0.87 57.87
N SER A 19 4.67 -0.78 56.71
CA SER A 19 5.02 -1.93 55.86
C SER A 19 6.44 -1.88 55.26
N ALA A 20 7.26 -0.87 55.58
CA ALA A 20 8.70 -0.91 55.29
C ALA A 20 9.46 -1.59 56.43
N THR A 21 10.06 -2.76 56.17
CA THR A 21 10.70 -3.61 57.18
C THR A 21 12.23 -3.73 57.01
N THR A 22 12.80 -3.10 55.98
CA THR A 22 14.23 -3.22 55.63
C THR A 22 14.97 -1.87 55.58
N ALA A 23 16.29 -1.89 55.80
CA ALA A 23 17.16 -0.71 55.73
C ALA A 23 17.23 -0.08 54.32
N GLU A 24 16.99 -0.88 53.27
CA GLU A 24 16.90 -0.43 51.88
C GLU A 24 15.62 0.37 51.60
N GLU A 25 14.48 -0.05 52.15
CA GLU A 25 13.20 0.67 52.02
C GLU A 25 13.25 2.03 52.72
N LEU A 26 13.86 2.12 53.92
CA LEU A 26 14.09 3.40 54.59
C LEU A 26 15.01 4.33 53.79
N ALA A 27 16.04 3.80 53.12
CA ALA A 27 16.94 4.59 52.29
C ALA A 27 16.26 5.07 50.99
N ALA A 28 15.41 4.25 50.37
CA ALA A 28 14.63 4.62 49.19
C ALA A 28 13.58 5.70 49.50
N VAL A 29 12.87 5.57 50.62
CA VAL A 29 11.92 6.57 51.12
C VAL A 29 12.65 7.88 51.47
N ALA A 30 13.83 7.82 52.11
CA ALA A 30 14.62 9.02 52.40
C ALA A 30 15.10 9.75 51.13
N ARG A 31 15.49 9.01 50.07
CA ARG A 31 15.84 9.61 48.76
C ARG A 31 14.62 10.25 48.09
N ALA A 32 13.49 9.55 48.02
CA ALA A 32 12.26 10.07 47.43
C ALA A 32 11.76 11.34 48.17
N THR A 33 11.82 11.35 49.50
CA THR A 33 11.40 12.50 50.34
C THR A 33 12.28 13.74 50.13
N SER A 34 13.54 13.57 49.68
CA SER A 34 14.44 14.69 49.40
C SER A 34 14.32 15.26 47.98
N MET A 35 13.68 14.54 47.05
CA MET A 35 13.66 14.90 45.63
C MET A 35 12.26 15.36 45.15
N TYR A 36 11.18 14.81 45.69
CA TYR A 36 9.81 15.18 45.31
C TYR A 36 9.25 16.35 46.15
N PRO A 37 8.42 17.24 45.57
CA PRO A 37 7.63 18.22 46.34
C PRO A 37 6.68 17.55 47.34
N GLU A 38 6.36 18.22 48.46
CA GLU A 38 5.49 17.65 49.51
C GLU A 38 4.11 17.22 49.00
N CYS A 39 3.52 17.97 48.08
CA CYS A 39 2.22 17.63 47.47
C CYS A 39 2.29 16.29 46.69
N ALA A 40 3.39 16.04 45.98
CA ALA A 40 3.57 14.83 45.18
C ALA A 40 3.88 13.61 46.05
N LEU A 41 4.55 13.81 47.19
CA LEU A 41 4.74 12.77 48.20
C LEU A 41 3.40 12.29 48.79
N GLY A 42 2.41 13.18 48.92
CA GLY A 42 1.04 12.83 49.28
C GLY A 42 0.40 11.88 48.26
N CYS A 43 0.54 12.21 46.97
CA CYS A 43 0.01 11.39 45.87
C CYS A 43 0.69 10.04 45.74
N LEU A 44 2.02 9.99 45.88
CA LEU A 44 2.76 8.72 45.88
C LEU A 44 2.33 7.82 47.05
N ARG A 45 2.04 8.41 48.22
CA ARG A 45 1.54 7.66 49.38
C ARG A 45 0.14 7.11 49.18
N GLU A 46 -0.70 7.81 48.41
CA GLU A 46 -2.07 7.37 48.15
C GLU A 46 -2.14 6.29 47.06
N GLU A 47 -1.37 6.46 45.98
CA GLU A 47 -1.53 5.65 44.77
C GLU A 47 -0.66 4.39 44.74
N VAL A 48 0.56 4.42 45.30
CA VAL A 48 1.46 3.25 45.30
C VAL A 48 0.84 2.05 46.04
N PRO A 49 0.19 2.19 47.22
CA PRO A 49 -0.46 1.07 47.89
C PRO A 49 -1.68 0.48 47.14
N LYS A 50 -2.25 1.23 46.18
CA LYS A 50 -3.33 0.74 45.31
C LYS A 50 -2.80 -0.12 44.15
N SER A 51 -1.49 -0.23 44.00
CA SER A 51 -0.82 -0.97 42.93
C SER A 51 -0.09 -2.22 43.45
N GLU A 52 0.32 -3.09 42.52
CA GLU A 52 1.19 -4.24 42.82
C GLU A 52 2.67 -3.84 42.97
N CYS A 53 3.03 -2.55 42.78
CA CYS A 53 4.41 -2.08 42.85
C CYS A 53 4.87 -1.82 44.29
N GLY A 54 6.03 -2.37 44.66
CA GLY A 54 6.73 -1.99 45.89
C GLY A 54 7.39 -0.61 45.77
N LEU A 55 7.55 0.09 46.90
CA LEU A 55 8.19 1.42 46.97
C LEU A 55 9.67 1.42 46.52
N THR A 56 10.31 0.25 46.52
CA THR A 56 11.70 0.03 46.09
C THR A 56 11.82 -0.56 44.68
N ASP A 57 10.71 -0.98 44.06
CA ASP A 57 10.68 -1.54 42.71
C ASP A 57 10.58 -0.43 41.68
N LEU A 58 11.72 0.20 41.42
CA LEU A 58 11.84 1.30 40.46
C LEU A 58 11.38 0.88 39.06
N ASN A 59 11.58 -0.37 38.65
CA ASN A 59 11.14 -0.84 37.36
C ASN A 59 9.60 -0.85 37.29
N CYS A 60 8.92 -1.43 38.28
CA CYS A 60 7.46 -1.40 38.35
C CYS A 60 6.92 0.03 38.46
N LEU A 61 7.48 0.88 39.32
CA LEU A 61 7.07 2.28 39.46
C LEU A 61 7.20 3.08 38.14
N CYS A 62 8.14 2.68 37.26
CA CYS A 62 8.40 3.33 35.97
C CYS A 62 7.66 2.68 34.79
N THR A 63 7.17 1.45 34.93
CA THR A 63 6.50 0.71 33.84
C THR A 63 5.02 0.42 34.09
N ASN A 64 4.51 0.62 35.31
CA ASN A 64 3.11 0.36 35.66
C ASN A 64 2.21 1.53 35.26
N GLU A 65 1.61 1.45 34.07
CA GLU A 65 0.79 2.52 33.49
C GLU A 65 -0.41 2.95 34.37
N PRO A 66 -1.20 2.05 34.98
CA PRO A 66 -2.29 2.45 35.87
C PRO A 66 -1.82 3.27 37.07
N LEU A 67 -0.70 2.87 37.69
CA LEU A 67 -0.11 3.59 38.82
C LEU A 67 0.39 4.99 38.40
N ILE A 68 1.10 5.07 37.27
CA ILE A 68 1.61 6.34 36.75
C ILE A 68 0.45 7.30 36.46
N ALA A 69 -0.64 6.80 35.84
CA ALA A 69 -1.83 7.60 35.56
C ALA A 69 -2.54 8.07 36.84
N GLY A 70 -2.64 7.21 37.86
CA GLY A 70 -3.19 7.58 39.18
C GLY A 70 -2.37 8.67 39.87
N ILE A 71 -1.04 8.53 39.87
CA ILE A 71 -0.12 9.54 40.42
C ILE A 71 -0.23 10.86 39.65
N GLU A 72 -0.24 10.83 38.32
CA GLU A 72 -0.39 12.02 37.48
C GLU A 72 -1.73 12.73 37.75
N HIS A 73 -2.83 11.98 37.86
CA HIS A 73 -4.14 12.54 38.19
C HIS A 73 -4.16 13.21 39.56
N CYS A 74 -3.59 12.56 40.58
CA CYS A 74 -3.48 13.15 41.91
C CYS A 74 -2.59 14.40 41.92
N VAL A 75 -1.43 14.35 41.27
CA VAL A 75 -0.48 15.48 41.21
C VAL A 75 -1.13 16.68 40.50
N LEU A 76 -1.87 16.46 39.42
CA LEU A 76 -2.60 17.54 38.74
C LEU A 76 -3.72 18.14 39.61
N ALA A 77 -4.27 17.39 40.56
CA ALA A 77 -5.31 17.86 41.47
C ALA A 77 -4.75 18.54 42.75
N ALA A 78 -3.60 18.07 43.24
CA ALA A 78 -3.06 18.42 44.56
C ALA A 78 -1.81 19.34 44.52
N CYS A 79 -1.11 19.41 43.39
CA CYS A 79 0.11 20.22 43.24
C CYS A 79 -0.13 21.46 42.36
N SER A 80 0.69 22.49 42.54
CA SER A 80 0.81 23.55 41.52
C SER A 80 1.41 23.01 40.22
N ILE A 81 1.18 23.72 39.11
CA ILE A 81 1.72 23.34 37.79
C ILE A 81 3.24 23.16 37.85
N TYR A 82 3.96 24.06 38.52
CA TYR A 82 5.42 23.97 38.64
C TYR A 82 5.87 22.80 39.52
N GLU A 83 5.20 22.51 40.63
CA GLU A 83 5.48 21.33 41.46
C GLU A 83 5.18 20.02 40.71
N GLY A 84 4.14 20.01 39.86
CA GLY A 84 3.87 18.90 38.95
C GLY A 84 5.00 18.68 37.93
N LEU A 85 5.57 19.76 37.39
CA LEU A 85 6.75 19.68 36.52
C LEU A 85 7.99 19.19 37.28
N GLN A 86 8.24 19.63 38.51
CA GLN A 86 9.33 19.12 39.34
C GLN A 86 9.16 17.62 39.61
N THR A 87 7.94 17.20 39.91
CA THR A 87 7.57 15.79 40.10
C THR A 87 7.86 14.97 38.85
N LYS A 88 7.50 15.49 37.66
CA LYS A 88 7.81 14.86 36.36
C LYS A 88 9.30 14.79 36.07
N ASN A 89 10.07 15.82 36.45
CA ASN A 89 11.53 15.81 36.28
C ASN A 89 12.20 14.74 37.13
N VAL A 90 11.81 14.66 38.40
CA VAL A 90 12.33 13.70 39.36
C VAL A 90 11.96 12.28 38.92
N SER A 91 10.70 12.02 38.59
CA SER A 91 10.27 10.70 38.11
C SER A 91 10.96 10.30 36.81
N SER A 92 11.06 11.21 35.83
CA SER A 92 11.74 10.95 34.55
C SER A 92 13.23 10.64 34.75
N THR A 93 13.89 11.35 35.67
CA THR A 93 15.31 11.13 36.00
C THR A 93 15.50 9.78 36.70
N MET A 94 14.63 9.43 37.65
CA MET A 94 14.66 8.15 38.35
C MET A 94 14.38 6.98 37.41
N CYS A 95 13.47 7.14 36.45
CA CYS A 95 13.13 6.13 35.46
C CYS A 95 14.12 6.04 34.28
N GLY A 96 15.23 6.78 34.30
CA GLY A 96 16.25 6.74 33.25
C GLY A 96 15.74 7.23 31.87
N ALA A 97 14.74 8.10 31.85
CA ALA A 97 14.22 8.65 30.60
C ALA A 97 15.31 9.45 29.86
N PRO A 98 15.41 9.33 28.52
CA PRO A 98 16.43 10.05 27.76
C PRO A 98 16.21 11.56 27.85
N ILE A 99 17.28 12.33 28.12
CA ILE A 99 17.24 13.79 28.08
C ILE A 99 17.16 14.21 26.61
N ARG A 100 16.05 14.83 26.22
CA ARG A 100 15.79 15.22 24.84
C ARG A 100 16.19 16.66 24.59
N ASP A 101 16.89 16.89 23.48
CA ASP A 101 17.33 18.22 23.08
C ASP A 101 17.30 18.41 21.55
N LYS A 102 16.49 19.37 21.08
CA LYS A 102 16.41 19.82 19.67
C LYS A 102 16.47 21.35 19.54
N HIS A 103 17.06 22.05 20.50
CA HIS A 103 17.02 23.51 20.60
C HIS A 103 17.70 24.26 19.43
N THR A 104 18.59 23.60 18.69
CA THR A 104 19.32 24.20 17.55
C THR A 104 18.46 24.33 16.30
N THR A 105 17.50 23.44 16.11
CA THR A 105 16.65 23.38 14.91
C THR A 105 15.88 24.68 14.64
N PRO A 106 15.10 25.23 15.59
CA PRO A 106 14.35 26.47 15.33
C PRO A 106 15.27 27.66 15.05
N LEU A 107 16.45 27.72 15.66
CA LEU A 107 17.44 28.78 15.44
C LEU A 107 18.01 28.74 14.01
N VAL A 108 18.42 27.56 13.54
CA VAL A 108 18.99 27.39 12.19
C VAL A 108 17.97 27.79 11.13
N ILE A 109 16.71 27.36 11.30
CA ILE A 109 15.63 27.69 10.36
C ILE A 109 15.36 29.21 10.36
N ALA A 110 15.22 29.82 11.54
CA ALA A 110 14.97 31.25 11.67
C ALA A 110 16.03 32.11 10.95
N ILE A 111 17.31 31.85 11.22
CA ILE A 111 18.42 32.62 10.64
C ILE A 111 18.50 32.38 9.13
N THR A 112 18.40 31.13 8.69
CA THR A 112 18.55 30.79 7.27
C THR A 112 17.42 31.40 6.44
N MET A 113 16.17 31.18 6.86
CA MET A 113 14.98 31.66 6.15
C MET A 113 14.84 33.18 6.23
N GLY A 114 15.10 33.78 7.40
CA GLY A 114 15.08 35.24 7.57
C GLY A 114 16.16 35.93 6.73
N THR A 115 17.34 35.32 6.58
CA THR A 115 18.39 35.82 5.69
C THR A 115 17.96 35.77 4.23
N LEU A 116 17.36 34.66 3.79
CA LEU A 116 16.85 34.50 2.42
C LEU A 116 15.71 35.50 2.12
N ALA A 117 14.79 35.73 3.06
CA ALA A 117 13.74 36.73 2.94
C ALA A 117 14.32 38.15 2.83
N THR A 118 15.31 38.48 3.67
CA THR A 118 16.01 39.77 3.64
C THR A 118 16.74 39.99 2.32
N LEU A 119 17.50 38.99 1.85
CA LEU A 119 18.19 39.05 0.56
C LEU A 119 17.19 39.22 -0.59
N SER A 120 16.04 38.53 -0.54
CA SER A 120 14.98 38.65 -1.55
C SER A 120 14.38 40.05 -1.59
N PHE A 121 14.19 40.70 -0.44
CA PHE A 121 13.73 42.08 -0.36
C PHE A 121 14.80 43.08 -0.82
N VAL A 122 16.07 42.89 -0.45
CA VAL A 122 17.19 43.72 -0.95
C VAL A 122 17.26 43.63 -2.48
N MET A 123 17.12 42.44 -3.06
CA MET A 123 17.05 42.27 -4.52
C MET A 123 15.85 43.00 -5.14
N ARG A 124 14.68 42.99 -4.49
CA ARG A 124 13.51 43.78 -4.90
C ARG A 124 13.80 45.30 -4.89
N LEU A 125 14.56 45.80 -3.91
CA LEU A 125 14.96 47.22 -3.87
C LEU A 125 16.01 47.55 -4.93
N CYS A 126 17.06 46.74 -5.08
CA CYS A 126 18.12 46.95 -6.07
C CYS A 126 17.58 46.96 -7.50
N THR A 127 16.60 46.12 -7.80
CA THR A 127 15.93 46.09 -9.12
C THR A 127 15.03 47.31 -9.35
N SER A 128 14.45 47.86 -8.28
CA SER A 128 13.63 49.07 -8.37
C SER A 128 14.49 50.35 -8.47
N LEU A 129 15.66 50.38 -7.81
CA LEU A 129 16.55 51.55 -7.72
C LEU A 129 17.73 51.53 -8.72
N GLY A 130 17.85 50.51 -9.58
CA GLY A 130 18.99 50.33 -10.47
C GLY A 130 19.12 51.37 -11.59
N ARG A 131 20.37 51.81 -11.87
CA ARG A 131 20.77 52.86 -12.83
C ARG A 131 20.44 52.60 -14.32
N SER A 132 19.79 51.50 -14.67
CA SER A 132 19.52 51.08 -16.06
C SER A 132 18.03 50.85 -16.32
N GLY A 133 17.17 51.80 -15.92
CA GLY A 133 15.73 51.77 -16.21
C GLY A 133 14.85 51.12 -15.13
N GLY A 134 15.23 51.24 -13.84
CA GLY A 134 14.40 50.81 -12.71
C GLY A 134 13.03 51.51 -12.66
N ARG A 135 12.02 50.83 -12.09
CA ARG A 135 10.68 51.41 -11.87
C ARG A 135 10.67 52.28 -10.61
N PRO A 136 9.84 53.34 -10.53
CA PRO A 136 9.68 54.09 -9.28
C PRO A 136 9.19 53.18 -8.14
N LEU A 137 9.65 53.47 -6.92
CA LEU A 137 9.21 52.78 -5.71
C LEU A 137 7.70 52.92 -5.56
N GLY A 138 7.05 51.77 -5.36
CA GLY A 138 5.61 51.68 -5.20
C GLY A 138 5.18 51.51 -3.75
N ILE A 139 3.89 51.74 -3.48
CA ILE A 139 3.29 51.49 -2.17
C ILE A 139 3.48 50.03 -1.72
N ASP A 140 3.48 49.08 -2.66
CA ASP A 140 3.74 47.67 -2.39
C ASP A 140 5.17 47.40 -1.88
N ASP A 141 6.17 48.20 -2.26
CA ASP A 141 7.56 48.08 -1.79
C ASP A 141 7.67 48.57 -0.35
N LEU A 142 6.97 49.66 -0.01
CA LEU A 142 6.87 50.15 1.36
C LEU A 142 6.18 49.11 2.26
N ILE A 143 5.05 48.55 1.82
CA ILE A 143 4.30 47.55 2.59
C ILE A 143 5.12 46.25 2.77
N ALA A 144 5.85 45.81 1.74
CA ALA A 144 6.75 44.66 1.86
C ALA A 144 7.92 44.91 2.81
N GLY A 145 8.48 46.13 2.82
CA GLY A 145 9.49 46.54 3.79
C GLY A 145 8.96 46.52 5.22
N THR A 146 7.74 47.04 5.43
CA THR A 146 7.07 46.97 6.74
C THR A 146 6.78 45.53 7.14
N ALA A 147 6.40 44.65 6.21
CA ALA A 147 6.19 43.24 6.49
C ALA A 147 7.49 42.53 6.95
N LEU A 148 8.63 42.87 6.33
CA LEU A 148 9.94 42.37 6.75
C LEU A 148 10.36 42.93 8.13
N LEU A 149 10.05 44.19 8.42
CA LEU A 149 10.26 44.77 9.75
C LEU A 149 9.41 44.05 10.80
N CYS A 150 8.18 43.65 10.47
CA CYS A 150 7.34 42.83 11.34
C CYS A 150 7.83 41.38 11.45
N ALA A 151 8.57 40.86 10.47
CA ALA A 151 9.15 39.51 10.52
C ALA A 151 10.44 39.44 11.35
N ALA A 152 11.14 40.56 11.53
CA ALA A 152 12.40 40.60 12.26
C ALA A 152 12.29 40.17 13.74
N PRO A 153 11.29 40.59 14.54
CA PRO A 153 11.20 40.16 15.93
C PRO A 153 11.06 38.63 16.11
N PRO A 154 10.15 37.91 15.43
CA PRO A 154 10.12 36.44 15.48
C PRO A 154 11.45 35.78 15.11
N THR A 155 12.15 36.29 14.10
CA THR A 155 13.47 35.77 13.68
C THR A 155 14.55 36.03 14.72
N LEU A 156 14.62 37.23 15.30
CA LEU A 156 15.62 37.60 16.31
C LEU A 156 15.37 36.91 17.65
N LEU A 157 14.10 36.68 18.00
CA LEU A 157 13.70 35.97 19.22
C LEU A 157 14.11 34.48 19.18
N ALA A 158 14.51 33.92 18.03
CA ALA A 158 15.01 32.54 17.95
C ALA A 158 16.26 32.30 18.83
N ILE A 159 17.09 33.33 19.04
CA ILE A 159 18.26 33.27 19.94
C ILE A 159 17.82 33.13 21.41
N PRO A 160 17.04 34.07 21.98
CA PRO A 160 16.59 33.93 23.36
C PRO A 160 15.63 32.74 23.56
N PHE A 161 14.90 32.28 22.55
CA PHE A 161 14.16 31.01 22.61
C PHE A 161 15.09 29.83 22.91
N ARG A 162 16.19 29.70 22.16
CA ARG A 162 17.21 28.66 22.40
C ARG A 162 17.80 28.78 23.81
N ASP A 163 18.21 30.00 24.20
CA ASP A 163 18.92 30.22 25.46
C ASP A 163 18.02 29.94 26.68
N ASN A 164 16.71 30.12 26.53
CA ASN A 164 15.70 29.80 27.56
C ASN A 164 15.16 28.36 27.45
N GLY A 165 15.73 27.52 26.58
CA GLY A 165 15.45 26.08 26.56
C GLY A 165 14.30 25.64 25.65
N LEU A 166 13.89 26.44 24.66
CA LEU A 166 13.01 25.95 23.61
C LEU A 166 13.69 24.78 22.87
N GLY A 167 13.00 23.65 22.75
CA GLY A 167 13.54 22.38 22.26
C GLY A 167 14.09 21.45 23.34
N LYS A 168 13.88 21.79 24.62
CA LYS A 168 14.09 20.88 25.76
C LYS A 168 12.76 20.60 26.44
N ASP A 169 12.71 19.51 27.19
CA ASP A 169 11.56 19.13 28.01
C ASP A 169 11.26 20.18 29.09
N ILE A 170 10.01 20.62 29.19
CA ILE A 170 9.61 21.76 30.04
C ILE A 170 9.94 21.55 31.52
N TRP A 171 9.86 20.31 32.00
CA TRP A 171 10.19 19.94 33.38
C TRP A 171 11.69 19.99 33.71
N THR A 172 12.55 20.10 32.71
CA THR A 172 14.00 20.27 32.90
C THR A 172 14.41 21.74 33.08
N LEU A 173 13.46 22.67 32.98
CA LEU A 173 13.70 24.11 32.95
C LEU A 173 13.28 24.80 34.26
N GLU A 174 14.01 25.86 34.59
CA GLU A 174 13.65 26.75 35.70
C GLU A 174 12.45 27.62 35.33
N LEU A 175 11.59 27.94 36.31
CA LEU A 175 10.37 28.73 36.12
C LEU A 175 10.58 30.05 35.33
N PRO A 176 11.63 30.86 35.58
CA PRO A 176 11.88 32.08 34.80
C PRO A 176 12.11 31.82 33.31
N LYS A 177 12.77 30.71 32.96
CA LYS A 177 13.03 30.34 31.57
C LYS A 177 11.75 29.92 30.84
N ILE A 178 10.87 29.18 31.52
CA ILE A 178 9.56 28.79 31.00
C ILE A 178 8.71 30.05 30.73
N LYS A 179 8.66 31.00 31.67
CA LYS A 179 7.96 32.27 31.49
C LYS A 179 8.50 33.07 30.30
N ASN A 180 9.82 33.13 30.14
CA ASN A 180 10.46 33.79 29.00
C ASN A 180 10.04 33.17 27.66
N VAL A 181 10.03 31.84 27.54
CA VAL A 181 9.58 31.15 26.31
C VAL A 181 8.13 31.47 25.98
N LEU A 182 7.22 31.44 26.96
CA LEU A 182 5.81 31.80 26.75
C LEU A 182 5.65 33.26 26.33
N MET A 183 6.40 34.18 26.95
CA MET A 183 6.41 35.59 26.59
C MET A 183 6.92 35.80 25.16
N PHE A 184 7.96 35.10 24.73
CA PHE A 184 8.47 35.19 23.36
C PHE A 184 7.46 34.63 22.35
N TYR A 185 6.72 33.56 22.67
CA TYR A 185 5.65 33.06 21.81
C TYR A 185 4.49 34.06 21.68
N TYR A 186 4.11 34.71 22.78
CA TYR A 186 3.11 35.78 22.77
C TYR A 186 3.53 36.94 21.83
N ILE A 187 4.75 37.46 22.01
CA ILE A 187 5.27 38.55 21.17
C ILE A 187 5.37 38.11 19.71
N SER A 188 5.95 36.93 19.46
CA SER A 188 6.17 36.42 18.11
C SER A 188 4.85 36.21 17.35
N SER A 189 3.79 35.80 18.04
CA SER A 189 2.48 35.54 17.42
C SER A 189 1.84 36.82 16.86
N ILE A 190 1.95 37.95 17.58
CA ILE A 190 1.43 39.25 17.15
C ILE A 190 2.16 39.72 15.88
N PHE A 191 3.49 39.65 15.91
CA PHE A 191 4.34 40.07 14.80
C PHE A 191 4.20 39.17 13.57
N TYR A 192 4.03 37.87 13.76
CA TYR A 192 3.74 36.90 12.70
C TYR A 192 2.43 37.23 11.97
N ILE A 193 1.32 37.45 12.69
CA ILE A 193 0.02 37.77 12.08
C ILE A 193 0.13 39.09 11.31
N ALA A 194 0.75 40.11 11.91
CA ALA A 194 0.97 41.40 11.26
C ALA A 194 1.80 41.27 9.97
N SER A 195 2.89 40.48 9.99
CA SER A 195 3.74 40.26 8.82
C SER A 195 2.98 39.58 7.68
N ILE A 196 2.30 38.45 7.95
CA ILE A 196 1.53 37.70 6.95
C ILE A 196 0.43 38.57 6.33
N THR A 197 -0.29 39.37 7.14
CA THR A 197 -1.30 40.32 6.64
C THR A 197 -0.66 41.33 5.67
N LEU A 198 0.46 41.94 6.05
CA LEU A 198 1.13 42.95 5.23
C LEU A 198 1.70 42.35 3.93
N VAL A 199 2.24 41.14 3.96
CA VAL A 199 2.72 40.44 2.75
C VAL A 199 1.58 40.24 1.75
N LYS A 200 0.42 39.76 2.21
CA LYS A 200 -0.76 39.53 1.38
C LYS A 200 -1.29 40.82 0.76
N ILE A 201 -1.27 41.91 1.54
CA ILE A 201 -1.61 43.25 1.03
C ILE A 201 -0.59 43.71 -0.03
N SER A 202 0.71 43.50 0.19
CA SER A 202 1.75 43.83 -0.80
C SER A 202 1.53 43.08 -2.13
N LEU A 203 1.19 41.78 -2.06
CA LEU A 203 0.85 40.96 -3.23
C LEU A 203 -0.38 41.49 -3.97
N LEU A 204 -1.45 41.88 -3.26
CA LEU A 204 -2.64 42.48 -3.87
C LEU A 204 -2.34 43.83 -4.53
N CYS A 205 -1.49 44.67 -3.91
CA CYS A 205 -1.04 45.92 -4.52
C CYS A 205 -0.23 45.67 -5.81
N PHE A 206 0.59 44.62 -5.84
CA PHE A 206 1.26 44.19 -7.07
C PHE A 206 0.27 43.74 -8.14
N ILE A 207 -0.71 42.89 -7.80
CA ILE A 207 -1.75 42.42 -8.72
C ILE A 207 -2.55 43.60 -9.30
N LEU A 208 -2.91 44.58 -8.46
CA LEU A 208 -3.58 45.82 -8.89
C LEU A 208 -2.75 46.66 -9.87
N ARG A 209 -1.42 46.60 -9.80
CA ARG A 209 -0.52 47.28 -10.74
C ARG A 209 -0.44 46.56 -12.08
N VAL A 210 -0.43 45.23 -12.07
CA VAL A 210 -0.26 44.41 -13.29
C VAL A 210 -1.53 44.39 -14.15
N PHE A 211 -2.71 44.34 -13.53
CA PHE A 211 -3.97 44.16 -14.23
C PHE A 211 -4.83 45.44 -14.22
N PRO A 212 -5.09 46.07 -15.39
CA PRO A 212 -5.81 47.34 -15.47
C PRO A 212 -7.34 47.22 -15.46
N SER A 213 -7.91 46.01 -15.44
CA SER A 213 -9.38 45.81 -15.56
C SER A 213 -10.16 46.35 -14.35
N GLU A 214 -11.11 47.26 -14.58
CA GLU A 214 -11.95 47.88 -13.53
C GLU A 214 -12.78 46.88 -12.72
N ARG A 215 -13.27 45.80 -13.36
CA ARG A 215 -13.99 44.72 -12.65
C ARG A 215 -13.05 43.96 -11.73
N PHE A 216 -11.85 43.64 -12.23
CA PHE A 216 -10.84 42.90 -11.49
C PHE A 216 -10.26 43.71 -10.33
N ARG A 217 -10.05 45.02 -10.53
CA ARG A 217 -9.55 45.94 -9.50
C ARG A 217 -10.52 46.06 -8.32
N ARG A 218 -11.83 46.12 -8.57
CA ARG A 218 -12.86 46.11 -7.51
C ARG A 218 -12.81 44.84 -6.66
N VAL A 219 -12.61 43.67 -7.29
CA VAL A 219 -12.45 42.40 -6.56
C VAL A 219 -11.18 42.43 -5.71
N CYS A 220 -10.06 42.92 -6.24
CA CYS A 220 -8.81 43.04 -5.50
C CYS A 220 -8.94 43.96 -4.27
N TYR A 221 -9.64 45.10 -4.38
CA TYR A 221 -9.90 45.97 -3.21
C TYR A 221 -10.78 45.28 -2.17
N GLY A 222 -11.78 44.50 -2.59
CA GLY A 222 -12.58 43.65 -1.68
C GLY A 222 -11.71 42.62 -0.93
N CYS A 223 -10.80 41.96 -1.64
CA CYS A 223 -9.84 41.04 -1.03
C CYS A 223 -8.89 41.76 -0.06
N MET A 224 -8.44 42.99 -0.38
CA MET A 224 -7.60 43.78 0.53
C MET A 224 -8.34 44.11 1.83
N ALA A 225 -9.62 44.48 1.75
CA ALA A 225 -10.45 44.72 2.92
C ALA A 225 -10.62 43.46 3.78
N LEU A 226 -10.80 42.29 3.16
CA LEU A 226 -10.91 41.01 3.87
C LEU A 226 -9.59 40.62 4.58
N VAL A 227 -8.45 40.79 3.92
CA VAL A 227 -7.13 40.55 4.50
C VAL A 227 -6.85 41.51 5.67
N ALA A 228 -7.21 42.78 5.53
CA ALA A 228 -7.07 43.77 6.60
C ALA A 228 -7.99 43.45 7.79
N ALA A 229 -9.22 43.02 7.54
CA ALA A 229 -10.15 42.60 8.59
C ALA A 229 -9.63 41.39 9.36
N TYR A 230 -9.05 40.40 8.66
CA TYR A 230 -8.35 39.26 9.28
C TYR A 230 -7.19 39.73 10.17
N GLY A 231 -6.30 40.58 9.65
CA GLY A 231 -5.14 41.05 10.41
C GLY A 231 -5.53 41.84 11.67
N ILE A 232 -6.46 42.79 11.54
CA ILE A 232 -6.92 43.62 12.66
C ILE A 232 -7.60 42.75 13.73
N SER A 233 -8.47 41.82 13.33
CA SER A 233 -9.22 41.00 14.27
C SER A 233 -8.31 40.05 15.04
N PHE A 234 -7.43 39.31 14.35
CA PHE A 234 -6.56 38.33 14.99
C PHE A 234 -5.38 38.96 15.72
N CYS A 235 -4.82 40.09 15.27
CA CYS A 235 -3.83 40.84 16.06
C CYS A 235 -4.45 41.37 17.36
N THR A 236 -5.66 41.93 17.31
CA THR A 236 -6.34 42.44 18.51
C THR A 236 -6.70 41.29 19.45
N ALA A 237 -7.24 40.19 18.92
CA ALA A 237 -7.57 39.00 19.70
C ALA A 237 -6.32 38.39 20.38
N THR A 238 -5.18 38.38 19.69
CA THR A 238 -3.90 37.89 20.24
C THR A 238 -3.33 38.87 21.27
N ALA A 239 -3.34 40.17 21.01
CA ALA A 239 -2.86 41.17 21.96
C ALA A 239 -3.66 41.16 23.27
N LEU A 240 -4.98 40.92 23.17
CA LEU A 240 -5.90 40.88 24.30
C LEU A 240 -6.29 39.45 24.72
N GLN A 241 -5.49 38.44 24.35
CA GLN A 241 -5.85 37.04 24.59
C GLN A 241 -5.96 36.66 26.07
N CYS A 242 -5.35 37.45 26.97
CA CYS A 242 -5.41 37.28 28.42
C CYS A 242 -5.60 38.61 29.17
N TRP A 243 -6.23 38.54 30.34
CA TRP A 243 -6.41 39.67 31.25
C TRP A 243 -5.89 39.35 32.67
N PRO A 244 -4.92 40.13 33.20
CA PRO A 244 -4.07 41.09 32.49
C PRO A 244 -3.20 40.40 31.42
N ALA A 245 -2.67 41.14 30.46
CA ALA A 245 -1.89 40.56 29.34
C ALA A 245 -0.70 39.70 29.81
N SER A 246 -0.09 40.05 30.96
CA SER A 246 1.02 39.28 31.55
C SER A 246 0.65 37.85 31.94
N HIS A 247 -0.65 37.57 32.11
CA HIS A 247 -1.12 36.22 32.39
C HIS A 247 -0.83 35.24 31.23
N ALA A 248 -0.60 35.72 30.01
CA ALA A 248 -0.20 34.88 28.87
C ALA A 248 1.12 34.11 29.10
N TRP A 249 2.01 34.63 29.94
CA TRP A 249 3.26 33.95 30.32
C TRP A 249 3.37 33.65 31.82
N ASP A 250 2.53 34.22 32.66
CA ASP A 250 2.44 33.89 34.10
C ASP A 250 1.52 32.68 34.40
N GLN A 251 0.85 32.08 33.40
CA GLN A 251 -0.08 30.95 33.59
C GLN A 251 0.52 29.70 34.28
N VAL A 252 1.85 29.56 34.27
CA VAL A 252 2.57 28.48 34.96
C VAL A 252 2.81 28.75 36.45
N ASP A 253 2.48 29.96 36.92
CA ASP A 253 2.66 30.41 38.29
C ASP A 253 1.29 30.57 38.96
N SER A 254 0.94 29.62 39.83
CA SER A 254 -0.36 29.56 40.52
C SER A 254 -0.61 30.75 41.47
N SER A 255 0.40 31.56 41.78
CA SER A 255 0.23 32.79 42.59
C SER A 255 -0.35 33.97 41.80
N LYS A 256 -0.43 33.86 40.45
CA LYS A 256 -0.86 34.92 39.54
C LYS A 256 -2.23 34.59 38.96
N VAL A 257 -3.26 35.26 39.46
CA VAL A 257 -4.65 35.10 38.97
C VAL A 257 -4.87 35.90 37.68
N GLY A 258 -5.43 35.25 36.66
CA GLY A 258 -5.83 35.87 35.41
C GLY A 258 -6.74 34.94 34.61
N LYS A 259 -7.21 35.41 33.44
CA LYS A 259 -8.05 34.62 32.53
C LYS A 259 -7.62 34.85 31.09
N CYS A 260 -7.55 33.78 30.32
CA CYS A 260 -7.34 33.82 28.87
C CYS A 260 -8.59 33.38 28.11
N ASN A 261 -8.70 33.78 26.84
CA ASN A 261 -9.63 33.19 25.90
C ASN A 261 -9.13 31.80 25.47
N ASN A 262 -9.87 31.11 24.59
CA ASN A 262 -9.41 29.84 24.05
C ASN A 262 -8.33 30.09 22.98
N ILE A 263 -7.07 30.09 23.42
CA ILE A 263 -5.89 30.39 22.59
C ILE A 263 -5.73 29.38 21.45
N HIS A 264 -6.06 28.10 21.66
CA HIS A 264 -5.97 27.06 20.64
C HIS A 264 -7.03 27.27 19.55
N LEU A 265 -8.28 27.50 19.95
CA LEU A 265 -9.36 27.82 19.02
C LEU A 265 -9.04 29.09 18.23
N GLN A 266 -8.51 30.13 18.89
CA GLN A 266 -8.06 31.34 18.22
C GLN A 266 -6.96 31.04 17.18
N ALA A 267 -5.95 30.26 17.53
CA ALA A 267 -4.85 29.89 16.64
C ALA A 267 -5.32 29.04 15.44
N TRP A 268 -6.25 28.10 15.66
CA TRP A 268 -6.85 27.29 14.60
C TRP A 268 -7.68 28.15 13.64
N MET A 269 -8.54 29.01 14.17
CA MET A 269 -9.34 29.91 13.35
C MET A 269 -8.44 30.86 12.55
N ALA A 270 -7.39 31.41 13.17
CA ALA A 270 -6.41 32.24 12.47
C ALA A 270 -5.78 31.48 11.30
N ALA A 271 -5.30 30.26 11.53
CA ALA A 271 -4.69 29.42 10.50
C ALA A 271 -5.67 29.03 9.37
N ILE A 272 -6.92 28.69 9.69
CA ILE A 272 -7.96 28.36 8.69
C ILE A 272 -8.25 29.55 7.79
N PHE A 273 -8.54 30.72 8.38
CA PHE A 273 -8.79 31.93 7.59
C PHE A 273 -7.56 32.33 6.78
N ASN A 274 -6.37 32.14 7.32
CA ASN A 274 -5.12 32.41 6.62
C ASN A 274 -4.95 31.55 5.35
N ILE A 275 -5.25 30.24 5.43
CA ILE A 275 -5.24 29.30 4.30
C ILE A 275 -6.28 29.72 3.25
N ILE A 276 -7.50 30.08 3.68
CA ILE A 276 -8.55 30.55 2.76
C ILE A 276 -8.06 31.79 1.99
N LEU A 277 -7.42 32.74 2.68
CA LEU A 277 -6.83 33.92 2.04
C LEU A 277 -5.71 33.55 1.07
N ASP A 278 -4.86 32.57 1.37
CA ASP A 278 -3.83 32.08 0.45
C ASP A 278 -4.43 31.52 -0.84
N VAL A 279 -5.47 30.69 -0.71
CA VAL A 279 -6.19 30.11 -1.85
C VAL A 279 -6.87 31.18 -2.70
N ILE A 280 -7.50 32.18 -2.06
CA ILE A 280 -8.09 33.32 -2.77
C ILE A 280 -7.03 34.04 -3.59
N LEU A 281 -5.87 34.36 -2.99
CA LEU A 281 -4.78 35.04 -3.68
C LEU A 281 -4.16 34.21 -4.80
N LEU A 282 -4.14 32.88 -4.66
CA LEU A 282 -3.69 31.97 -5.70
C LEU A 282 -4.65 31.93 -6.89
N ILE A 283 -5.95 31.85 -6.64
CA ILE A 283 -6.96 31.70 -7.71
C ILE A 283 -7.23 33.02 -8.42
N LEU A 284 -7.26 34.12 -7.68
CA LEU A 284 -7.67 35.45 -8.16
C LEU A 284 -7.07 35.85 -9.53
N PRO A 285 -5.74 35.79 -9.77
CA PRO A 285 -5.16 36.17 -11.06
C PRO A 285 -5.30 35.14 -12.19
N LEU A 286 -5.66 33.87 -11.92
CA LEU A 286 -5.61 32.78 -12.91
C LEU A 286 -6.54 32.99 -14.13
N PRO A 287 -7.82 33.38 -13.98
CA PRO A 287 -8.70 33.57 -15.14
C PRO A 287 -8.20 34.69 -16.08
N SER A 288 -7.62 35.74 -15.51
CA SER A 288 -7.07 36.86 -16.29
C SER A 288 -5.75 36.50 -16.98
N LEU A 289 -4.96 35.61 -16.39
CA LEU A 289 -3.73 35.08 -16.99
C LEU A 289 -4.00 34.10 -18.13
N TRP A 290 -5.08 33.31 -18.04
CA TRP A 290 -5.43 32.34 -19.07
C TRP A 290 -5.87 32.99 -20.38
N ALA A 291 -6.36 34.23 -20.31
CA ALA A 291 -6.76 35.04 -21.47
C ALA A 291 -5.59 35.74 -22.19
N LEU A 292 -4.37 35.73 -21.63
CA LEU A 292 -3.21 36.45 -22.17
C LEU A 292 -2.29 35.53 -23.00
N GLN A 293 -2.18 35.78 -24.31
CA GLN A 293 -1.20 35.11 -25.19
C GLN A 293 0.22 35.65 -24.93
N MET A 294 0.97 35.00 -24.03
CA MET A 294 2.31 35.45 -23.63
C MET A 294 3.42 34.47 -24.01
N GLY A 295 4.58 35.00 -24.41
CA GLY A 295 5.78 34.22 -24.73
C GLY A 295 6.33 33.43 -23.53
N VAL A 296 6.98 32.29 -23.83
CA VAL A 296 7.41 31.24 -22.88
C VAL A 296 8.17 31.77 -21.66
N LYS A 297 9.03 32.78 -21.82
CA LYS A 297 9.79 33.40 -20.70
C LYS A 297 8.89 34.11 -19.68
N LYS A 298 7.81 34.75 -20.13
CA LYS A 298 6.83 35.41 -19.24
C LYS A 298 5.95 34.36 -18.55
N LYS A 299 5.62 33.27 -19.27
CA LYS A 299 4.85 32.13 -18.74
C LYS A 299 5.59 31.37 -17.64
N LEU A 300 6.90 31.15 -17.79
CA LEU A 300 7.74 30.49 -16.79
C LEU A 300 7.84 31.27 -15.48
N MET A 301 7.96 32.60 -15.54
CA MET A 301 7.99 33.46 -14.36
C MET A 301 6.66 33.44 -13.59
N ILE A 302 5.56 33.51 -14.33
CA ILE A 302 4.20 33.37 -13.78
C ILE A 302 4.08 32.00 -13.09
N MET A 303 4.51 30.92 -13.74
CA MET A 303 4.51 29.57 -13.16
C MET A 303 5.32 29.48 -11.86
N VAL A 304 6.53 30.05 -11.79
CA VAL A 304 7.36 30.05 -10.56
C VAL A 304 6.67 30.79 -9.41
N MET A 305 6.02 31.91 -9.69
CA MET A 305 5.26 32.68 -8.70
C MET A 305 4.04 31.91 -8.18
N PHE A 306 3.31 31.20 -9.04
CA PHE A 306 2.19 30.33 -8.62
C PHE A 306 2.68 29.08 -7.87
N SER A 307 3.79 28.48 -8.27
CA SER A 307 4.38 27.33 -7.58
C SER A 307 4.77 27.67 -6.16
N LEU A 308 5.33 28.87 -5.92
CA LEU A 308 5.63 29.33 -4.56
C LEU A 308 4.37 29.75 -3.79
N GLY A 309 3.35 30.29 -4.45
CA GLY A 309 2.04 30.51 -3.83
C GLY A 309 1.39 29.22 -3.34
N ILE A 310 1.44 28.14 -4.15
CA ILE A 310 0.99 26.80 -3.75
C ILE A 310 1.82 26.27 -2.58
N PHE A 311 3.14 26.46 -2.63
CA PHE A 311 4.03 26.04 -1.55
C PHE A 311 3.74 26.76 -0.22
N VAL A 312 3.48 28.07 -0.23
CA VAL A 312 3.05 28.80 0.98
C VAL A 312 1.76 28.20 1.53
N THR A 313 0.76 27.91 0.69
CA THR A 313 -0.49 27.27 1.14
C THR A 313 -0.25 25.90 1.77
N ILE A 314 0.65 25.09 1.20
CA ILE A 314 1.02 23.79 1.77
C ILE A 314 1.66 23.97 3.15
N VAL A 315 2.60 24.92 3.29
CA VAL A 315 3.22 25.23 4.57
C VAL A 315 2.18 25.70 5.59
N SER A 316 1.21 26.54 5.20
CA SER A 316 0.10 26.97 6.05
C SER A 316 -0.77 25.79 6.53
N VAL A 317 -1.00 24.77 5.67
CA VAL A 317 -1.74 23.54 6.03
C VAL A 317 -0.93 22.67 6.99
N VAL A 318 0.37 22.48 6.74
CA VAL A 318 1.26 21.72 7.63
C VAL A 318 1.36 22.39 9.00
N ARG A 319 1.41 23.73 9.04
CA ARG A 319 1.37 24.49 10.29
C ARG A 319 0.06 24.27 11.05
N LEU A 320 -1.10 24.31 10.39
CA LEU A 320 -2.38 24.02 11.04
C LEU A 320 -2.40 22.60 11.62
N HIS A 321 -1.87 21.61 10.88
CA HIS A 321 -1.73 20.25 11.39
C HIS A 321 -0.89 20.20 12.66
N SER A 322 0.28 20.85 12.68
CA SER A 322 1.14 20.90 13.87
C SER A 322 0.47 21.61 15.07
N LEU A 323 -0.31 22.67 14.82
CA LEU A 323 -1.07 23.40 15.84
C LEU A 323 -2.22 22.57 16.43
N ILE A 324 -2.81 21.66 15.67
CA ILE A 324 -3.85 20.73 16.15
C ILE A 324 -3.20 19.58 16.91
N GLN A 325 -2.12 19.01 16.38
CA GLN A 325 -1.40 17.88 16.97
C GLN A 325 -0.92 18.18 18.40
N PHE A 326 -0.41 19.38 18.63
CA PHE A 326 0.17 19.76 19.93
C PHE A 326 -0.74 20.63 20.79
N ALA A 327 -2.01 20.82 20.42
CA ALA A 327 -2.91 21.76 21.11
C ALA A 327 -3.12 21.44 22.59
N ASN A 328 -3.08 20.16 22.98
CA ASN A 328 -3.27 19.75 24.38
C ASN A 328 -1.94 19.36 25.06
N SER A 329 -0.79 19.70 24.46
CA SER A 329 0.49 19.36 25.05
C SER A 329 0.79 20.20 26.29
N ILE A 330 1.12 19.50 27.38
CA ILE A 330 1.67 20.09 28.60
C ILE A 330 3.18 20.35 28.49
N ASN A 331 3.85 19.83 27.45
CA ASN A 331 5.29 19.98 27.20
C ASN A 331 5.57 21.01 26.11
N ILE A 332 5.11 22.24 26.35
CA ILE A 332 5.10 23.32 25.38
C ILE A 332 6.50 23.58 24.80
N THR A 333 7.54 23.59 25.62
CA THR A 333 8.91 23.91 25.16
C THR A 333 9.50 22.86 24.22
N TRP A 334 9.04 21.61 24.27
CA TRP A 334 9.46 20.56 23.35
C TRP A 334 8.55 20.45 22.12
N ASP A 335 7.24 20.47 22.34
CA ASP A 335 6.26 20.17 21.30
C ASP A 335 5.96 21.38 20.40
N TYR A 336 6.00 22.61 20.93
CA TYR A 336 5.71 23.81 20.14
C TYR A 336 6.87 24.27 19.25
N VAL A 337 8.00 23.56 19.27
CA VAL A 337 9.12 23.80 18.34
C VAL A 337 8.64 23.72 16.90
N GLU A 338 7.82 22.72 16.58
CA GLU A 338 7.36 22.47 15.22
C GLU A 338 6.36 23.53 14.72
N PRO A 339 5.26 23.82 15.42
CA PRO A 339 4.41 24.97 15.11
C PRO A 339 5.19 26.30 15.02
N GLY A 340 6.22 26.46 15.86
CA GLY A 340 7.08 27.64 15.90
C GLY A 340 7.88 27.83 14.61
N TYR A 341 8.65 26.83 14.17
CA TYR A 341 9.45 26.99 12.95
C TYR A 341 8.59 26.97 11.69
N TRP A 342 7.46 26.24 11.65
CA TRP A 342 6.54 26.33 10.49
C TRP A 342 5.95 27.73 10.35
N SER A 343 5.69 28.44 11.45
CA SER A 343 5.28 29.84 11.43
C SER A 343 6.37 30.76 10.85
N LEU A 344 7.65 30.49 11.14
CA LEU A 344 8.79 31.21 10.56
C LEU A 344 8.93 30.93 9.05
N VAL A 345 8.88 29.65 8.66
CA VAL A 345 8.95 29.24 7.25
C VAL A 345 7.82 29.86 6.44
N GLU A 346 6.58 29.80 6.93
CA GLU A 346 5.43 30.38 6.24
C GLU A 346 5.61 31.88 6.00
N MET A 347 6.00 32.62 7.05
CA MET A 347 6.23 34.07 6.99
C MET A 347 7.35 34.44 6.02
N ASP A 348 8.52 33.81 6.13
CA ASP A 348 9.69 34.13 5.32
C ASP A 348 9.49 33.73 3.85
N VAL A 349 8.89 32.56 3.59
CA VAL A 349 8.56 32.14 2.21
C VAL A 349 7.50 33.05 1.60
N SER A 350 6.54 33.53 2.38
CA SER A 350 5.54 34.51 1.91
C SER A 350 6.22 35.82 1.48
N ILE A 351 7.19 36.31 2.25
CA ILE A 351 7.99 37.51 1.90
C ILE A 351 8.79 37.26 0.62
N ILE A 352 9.45 36.10 0.50
CA ILE A 352 10.20 35.71 -0.71
C ILE A 352 9.25 35.71 -1.92
N CYS A 353 8.09 35.07 -1.80
CA CYS A 353 7.06 35.01 -2.84
C CYS A 353 6.64 36.41 -3.30
N ALA A 354 6.44 37.34 -2.37
CA ALA A 354 6.09 38.73 -2.68
C ALA A 354 7.22 39.52 -3.37
N CYS A 355 8.49 39.11 -3.23
CA CYS A 355 9.64 39.80 -3.82
C CYS A 355 10.03 39.30 -5.22
N LEU A 356 9.68 38.05 -5.56
CA LEU A 356 10.05 37.41 -6.82
C LEU A 356 9.57 38.07 -8.12
N PRO A 357 8.37 38.69 -8.19
CA PRO A 357 7.91 39.31 -9.44
C PRO A 357 8.84 40.42 -9.95
N TYR A 358 9.67 40.97 -9.06
CA TYR A 358 10.57 42.09 -9.32
C TYR A 358 12.01 41.66 -9.64
N CYS A 359 12.39 40.41 -9.35
CA CYS A 359 13.75 39.89 -9.58
C CYS A 359 14.00 39.39 -11.03
N ARG A 360 13.13 39.78 -11.98
CA ARG A 360 13.01 39.26 -13.36
C ARG A 360 14.31 39.24 -14.18
N HIS A 361 15.20 40.22 -14.02
CA HIS A 361 16.42 40.32 -14.82
C HIS A 361 17.57 39.44 -14.30
N LEU A 362 17.62 39.18 -12.99
CA LEU A 362 18.72 38.46 -12.34
C LEU A 362 18.54 36.94 -12.40
N LEU A 363 17.32 36.43 -12.18
CA LEU A 363 17.02 34.98 -12.24
C LEU A 363 17.29 34.38 -13.63
N ILE A 364 17.10 35.16 -14.70
CA ILE A 364 17.39 34.75 -16.08
C ILE A 364 18.90 34.72 -16.34
N SER A 365 19.69 35.58 -15.68
CA SER A 365 21.15 35.64 -15.86
C SER A 365 21.89 34.49 -15.15
N PHE A 366 21.42 34.06 -13.97
CA PHE A 366 22.00 32.93 -13.24
C PHE A 366 21.57 31.57 -13.82
N GLY A 367 20.31 31.42 -14.23
CA GLY A 367 19.79 30.15 -14.79
C GLY A 367 20.39 29.76 -16.15
N ALA A 368 20.87 30.74 -16.94
CA ALA A 368 21.48 30.48 -18.25
C ALA A 368 22.89 29.84 -18.16
N SER A 369 23.56 29.96 -17.00
CA SER A 369 24.90 29.39 -16.80
C SER A 369 24.88 27.93 -16.33
N PHE A 370 23.81 27.50 -15.65
CA PHE A 370 23.71 26.14 -15.09
C PHE A 370 22.99 25.15 -16.04
N LEU A 371 22.30 25.65 -17.07
CA LEU A 371 21.56 24.87 -18.07
C LEU A 371 22.30 24.80 -19.42
N LYS A 372 23.62 24.58 -19.39
CA LYS A 372 24.34 24.01 -20.54
C LYS A 372 24.56 22.53 -20.30
N SER A 373 23.55 21.72 -20.62
CA SER A 373 23.73 20.29 -20.88
C SER A 373 22.60 19.76 -21.77
N THR A 374 23.05 19.22 -22.91
CA THR A 374 22.46 18.15 -23.71
C THR A 374 21.01 18.29 -24.19
N GLN A 375 20.85 18.75 -25.42
CA GLN A 375 19.75 18.30 -26.27
C GLN A 375 19.87 16.79 -26.48
N GLN A 376 19.01 16.03 -25.82
CA GLN A 376 18.51 14.76 -26.37
C GLN A 376 16.99 14.85 -26.40
N ASP A 377 16.45 14.72 -27.61
CA ASP A 377 15.03 14.76 -27.92
C ASP A 377 14.27 13.64 -27.18
N SER A 378 13.57 14.01 -26.10
CA SER A 378 12.50 13.18 -25.53
C SER A 378 11.16 13.87 -25.80
N ARG A 379 10.54 13.53 -26.93
CA ARG A 379 9.13 13.88 -27.20
C ARG A 379 8.24 13.09 -26.24
N GLY A 380 7.52 13.81 -25.39
CA GLY A 380 6.51 13.28 -24.48
C GLY A 380 5.38 12.55 -25.24
N TYR A 381 5.10 11.34 -24.79
CA TYR A 381 4.04 10.48 -25.28
C TYR A 381 2.69 11.01 -24.79
N ASN A 382 1.99 11.76 -25.65
CA ASN A 382 0.58 12.07 -25.46
C ASN A 382 -0.23 10.82 -25.80
N SER A 383 -0.71 10.09 -24.79
CA SER A 383 -1.71 9.04 -24.93
C SER A 383 -3.08 9.66 -25.23
N LYS A 384 -3.28 10.10 -26.48
CA LYS A 384 -4.62 10.14 -27.07
C LYS A 384 -4.81 8.83 -27.82
N GLY A 385 -5.91 8.16 -27.50
CA GLY A 385 -6.27 6.85 -28.04
C GLY A 385 -6.03 6.77 -29.54
N SER A 386 -5.01 5.99 -29.90
CA SER A 386 -4.87 5.40 -31.21
C SER A 386 -5.26 3.94 -31.04
N THR A 387 -6.40 3.58 -31.59
CA THR A 387 -6.81 2.21 -31.87
C THR A 387 -5.75 1.55 -32.76
N ALA A 388 -4.73 0.95 -32.15
CA ALA A 388 -3.81 0.05 -32.83
C ALA A 388 -4.43 -1.37 -32.88
N ARG A 389 -5.49 -1.51 -33.68
CA ARG A 389 -5.98 -2.82 -34.14
C ARG A 389 -4.94 -3.40 -35.09
N ARG A 390 -4.04 -4.25 -34.58
CA ARG A 390 -3.36 -5.34 -35.32
C ARG A 390 -2.50 -6.17 -34.37
N THR A 391 -3.10 -6.66 -33.29
CA THR A 391 -2.95 -8.08 -32.92
C THR A 391 -3.57 -8.88 -34.06
N THR A 392 -3.02 -10.03 -34.45
CA THR A 392 -3.66 -10.92 -35.45
C THR A 392 -4.87 -11.62 -34.84
N GLU A 393 -5.82 -10.83 -34.35
CA GLU A 393 -7.17 -11.27 -33.99
C GLU A 393 -7.87 -11.71 -35.28
N GLY A 394 -7.67 -12.96 -35.66
CA GLY A 394 -8.37 -13.61 -36.78
C GLY A 394 -7.50 -14.14 -37.92
N VAL A 395 -6.18 -14.31 -37.72
CA VAL A 395 -5.35 -15.07 -38.66
C VAL A 395 -4.70 -16.21 -37.87
N ALA A 396 -4.93 -17.44 -38.30
CA ALA A 396 -4.26 -18.62 -37.75
C ALA A 396 -2.74 -18.50 -37.93
N PRO A 397 -1.92 -19.25 -37.17
CA PRO A 397 -0.50 -19.38 -37.49
C PRO A 397 -0.36 -19.83 -38.95
N GLU A 398 0.62 -19.29 -39.69
CA GLU A 398 0.92 -19.78 -41.03
C GLU A 398 1.28 -21.28 -40.95
N PRO A 399 0.50 -22.19 -41.55
CA PRO A 399 0.74 -23.62 -41.40
C PRO A 399 2.13 -24.01 -41.91
N ASN A 400 2.82 -24.91 -41.19
CA ASN A 400 4.18 -25.36 -41.50
C ASN A 400 5.26 -24.27 -41.45
N SER A 401 4.99 -23.12 -40.82
CA SER A 401 6.03 -22.14 -40.50
C SER A 401 6.99 -22.67 -39.44
N THR A 402 8.22 -22.14 -39.44
CA THR A 402 9.28 -22.51 -38.50
C THR A 402 9.71 -21.32 -37.66
N TYR A 403 9.68 -21.49 -36.34
CA TYR A 403 10.19 -20.53 -35.35
C TYR A 403 11.37 -21.13 -34.59
N GLU A 404 12.20 -20.31 -33.94
CA GLU A 404 13.21 -20.87 -33.03
C GLU A 404 12.53 -21.41 -31.77
N TYR A 405 11.63 -20.61 -31.20
CA TYR A 405 10.88 -20.97 -30.01
C TYR A 405 9.38 -20.87 -30.25
N ILE A 406 8.64 -21.89 -29.83
CA ILE A 406 7.18 -21.85 -29.73
C ILE A 406 6.81 -21.87 -28.26
N ILE A 407 6.06 -20.86 -27.80
CA ILE A 407 5.57 -20.75 -26.43
C ILE A 407 4.05 -20.95 -26.44
N VAL A 408 3.59 -21.92 -25.65
CA VAL A 408 2.17 -22.31 -25.56
C VAL A 408 1.58 -21.75 -24.27
N GLY A 409 0.75 -20.72 -24.38
CA GLY A 409 0.11 -20.04 -23.26
C GLY A 409 0.80 -18.72 -22.92
N SER A 410 0.02 -17.64 -22.88
CA SER A 410 0.49 -16.26 -22.68
C SER A 410 0.34 -15.75 -21.24
N GLY A 411 0.18 -16.65 -20.28
CA GLY A 411 0.00 -16.31 -18.87
C GLY A 411 1.22 -15.64 -18.22
N ALA A 412 1.23 -15.67 -16.88
CA ALA A 412 2.30 -15.14 -16.04
C ALA A 412 3.70 -15.68 -16.39
N GLY A 413 3.79 -16.92 -16.87
CA GLY A 413 5.02 -17.57 -17.30
C GLY A 413 5.41 -17.24 -18.75
N GLY A 414 4.48 -17.41 -19.69
CA GLY A 414 4.80 -17.38 -21.12
C GLY A 414 4.99 -15.99 -21.72
N SER A 415 4.20 -15.00 -21.30
CA SER A 415 4.29 -13.64 -21.87
C SER A 415 5.64 -12.95 -21.60
N PRO A 416 6.16 -12.89 -20.36
CA PRO A 416 7.45 -12.25 -20.11
C PRO A 416 8.59 -13.03 -20.79
N LEU A 417 8.52 -14.35 -20.81
CA LEU A 417 9.49 -15.22 -21.49
C LEU A 417 9.55 -14.90 -23.00
N ALA A 418 8.39 -14.89 -23.68
CA ALA A 418 8.30 -14.60 -25.10
C ALA A 418 8.90 -13.22 -25.44
N ALA A 419 8.54 -12.21 -24.65
CA ALA A 419 9.06 -10.86 -24.78
C ALA A 419 10.60 -10.83 -24.62
N ARG A 420 11.15 -11.52 -23.61
CA ARG A 420 12.60 -11.56 -23.37
C ARG A 420 13.38 -12.29 -24.46
N LEU A 421 12.89 -13.43 -24.95
CA LEU A 421 13.53 -14.16 -26.05
C LEU A 421 13.55 -13.32 -27.34
N ALA A 422 12.44 -12.64 -27.65
CA ALA A 422 12.37 -11.76 -28.82
C ALA A 422 13.28 -10.52 -28.68
N LEU A 423 13.39 -9.93 -27.48
CA LEU A 423 14.34 -8.86 -27.18
C LEU A 423 15.79 -9.31 -27.32
N ALA A 424 16.09 -10.58 -27.08
CA ALA A 424 17.40 -11.18 -27.33
C ALA A 424 17.65 -11.53 -28.81
N GLY A 425 16.70 -11.25 -29.71
CA GLY A 425 16.85 -11.41 -31.16
C GLY A 425 16.33 -12.72 -31.74
N HIS A 426 15.73 -13.58 -30.91
CA HIS A 426 15.19 -14.86 -31.35
C HIS A 426 13.84 -14.73 -32.06
N SER A 427 13.57 -15.66 -32.99
CA SER A 427 12.24 -15.82 -33.61
C SER A 427 11.31 -16.60 -32.69
N VAL A 428 10.22 -15.96 -32.25
CA VAL A 428 9.30 -16.51 -31.24
C VAL A 428 7.86 -16.46 -31.72
N LEU A 429 7.16 -17.59 -31.60
CA LEU A 429 5.72 -17.69 -31.73
C LEU A 429 5.10 -17.89 -30.34
N LEU A 430 4.25 -16.96 -29.91
CA LEU A 430 3.44 -17.08 -28.71
C LEU A 430 2.00 -17.42 -29.10
N ILE A 431 1.51 -18.58 -28.66
CA ILE A 431 0.16 -19.07 -28.98
C ILE A 431 -0.70 -19.02 -27.72
N ASP A 432 -1.93 -18.50 -27.81
CA ASP A 432 -2.91 -18.53 -26.73
C ASP A 432 -4.31 -18.90 -27.25
N ALA A 433 -5.06 -19.66 -26.46
CA ALA A 433 -6.43 -20.05 -26.77
C ALA A 433 -7.44 -18.91 -26.59
N GLY A 434 -7.08 -17.90 -25.78
CA GLY A 434 -7.91 -16.77 -25.43
C GLY A 434 -7.84 -15.58 -26.40
N GLU A 435 -8.72 -14.61 -26.15
CA GLU A 435 -8.78 -13.32 -26.86
C GLU A 435 -7.97 -12.23 -26.11
N ASP A 436 -7.81 -11.05 -26.72
CA ASP A 436 -7.26 -9.88 -26.03
C ASP A 436 -8.40 -8.93 -25.56
N HIS A 437 -8.57 -8.84 -24.24
CA HIS A 437 -9.55 -7.97 -23.59
C HIS A 437 -8.92 -6.98 -22.60
N GLY A 438 -7.61 -6.75 -22.63
CA GLY A 438 -6.95 -5.88 -21.66
C GLY A 438 -7.33 -4.40 -21.74
N THR A 439 -8.03 -3.98 -22.81
CA THR A 439 -8.59 -2.63 -22.94
C THR A 439 -10.02 -2.51 -22.43
N ASP A 440 -10.66 -3.62 -22.06
CA ASP A 440 -12.02 -3.59 -21.55
C ASP A 440 -12.05 -2.94 -20.17
N ARG A 441 -13.04 -2.08 -19.94
CA ARG A 441 -13.13 -1.27 -18.71
C ARG A 441 -13.11 -2.14 -17.45
N GLN A 442 -13.80 -3.27 -17.50
CA GLN A 442 -13.88 -4.23 -16.40
C GLN A 442 -12.50 -4.81 -16.08
N VAL A 443 -11.67 -5.08 -17.09
CA VAL A 443 -10.30 -5.61 -16.92
C VAL A 443 -9.35 -4.54 -16.39
N GLN A 444 -9.47 -3.30 -16.90
CA GLN A 444 -8.57 -2.19 -16.57
C GLN A 444 -8.69 -1.70 -15.13
N ILE A 445 -9.89 -1.75 -14.55
CA ILE A 445 -10.20 -1.14 -13.26
C ILE A 445 -9.85 -2.12 -12.12
N PRO A 446 -8.93 -1.78 -11.20
CA PRO A 446 -8.54 -2.66 -10.09
C PRO A 446 -9.71 -3.20 -9.25
N ALA A 447 -10.68 -2.35 -8.91
CA ALA A 447 -11.84 -2.74 -8.09
C ALA A 447 -12.78 -3.75 -8.76
N MET A 448 -12.68 -3.90 -10.09
CA MET A 448 -13.54 -4.80 -10.85
C MET A 448 -13.00 -6.23 -10.91
N HIS A 449 -11.90 -6.56 -10.21
CA HIS A 449 -11.29 -7.88 -10.27
C HIS A 449 -12.26 -9.06 -9.98
N PRO A 450 -13.22 -8.99 -9.03
CA PRO A 450 -14.15 -10.10 -8.81
C PRO A 450 -15.05 -10.30 -10.03
N PHE A 451 -15.65 -9.22 -10.53
CA PHE A 451 -16.49 -9.24 -11.72
C PHE A 451 -15.71 -9.66 -12.96
N THR A 452 -14.43 -9.28 -13.07
CA THR A 452 -13.57 -9.65 -14.22
C THR A 452 -13.37 -11.16 -14.29
N SER A 453 -13.38 -11.85 -13.15
CA SER A 453 -13.26 -13.31 -13.13
C SER A 453 -14.48 -14.06 -13.65
N GLU A 454 -15.63 -13.40 -13.67
CA GLU A 454 -16.90 -13.90 -14.22
C GLU A 454 -17.25 -13.20 -15.54
N TYR A 455 -16.29 -12.48 -16.14
CA TYR A 455 -16.49 -11.76 -17.38
C TYR A 455 -16.41 -12.74 -18.56
N ASN A 456 -17.58 -13.11 -19.09
CA ASN A 456 -17.76 -14.13 -20.15
C ASN A 456 -16.73 -14.11 -21.29
N PRO A 457 -16.26 -12.96 -21.82
CA PRO A 457 -15.27 -12.97 -22.89
C PRO A 457 -13.91 -13.57 -22.54
N ILE A 458 -13.58 -13.66 -21.25
CA ILE A 458 -12.30 -14.16 -20.77
C ILE A 458 -12.41 -15.23 -19.68
N SER A 459 -13.58 -15.43 -19.07
CA SER A 459 -13.76 -16.34 -17.94
C SER A 459 -13.69 -17.80 -18.38
N TRP A 460 -12.82 -18.57 -17.74
CA TRP A 460 -12.80 -20.03 -17.82
C TRP A 460 -13.26 -20.61 -16.48
N SER A 461 -14.37 -21.34 -16.51
CA SER A 461 -14.99 -21.97 -15.34
C SER A 461 -14.50 -23.40 -15.20
N TYR A 462 -13.52 -23.61 -14.33
CA TYR A 462 -13.17 -24.96 -13.86
C TYR A 462 -14.03 -25.30 -12.66
N PHE A 463 -14.42 -26.57 -12.54
CA PHE A 463 -15.03 -27.10 -11.32
C PHE A 463 -14.11 -28.15 -10.73
N VAL A 464 -13.71 -27.95 -9.48
CA VAL A 464 -12.68 -28.74 -8.82
C VAL A 464 -13.27 -29.54 -7.67
N GLU A 465 -12.67 -30.70 -7.42
CA GLU A 465 -12.96 -31.56 -6.30
C GLU A 465 -11.98 -31.23 -5.16
N ARG A 466 -12.47 -30.66 -4.06
CA ARG A 466 -11.61 -30.29 -2.93
C ARG A 466 -11.30 -31.45 -2.00
N HIS A 467 -12.22 -32.40 -1.86
CA HIS A 467 -12.09 -33.56 -0.96
C HIS A 467 -12.33 -34.85 -1.74
N ASN A 468 -11.61 -35.92 -1.39
CA ASN A 468 -11.85 -37.26 -1.95
C ASN A 468 -13.12 -37.92 -1.39
N ASP A 469 -13.44 -37.65 -0.12
CA ASP A 469 -14.67 -38.15 0.50
C ASP A 469 -15.87 -37.32 0.04
N GLU A 470 -16.83 -37.97 -0.61
CA GLU A 470 -17.99 -37.30 -1.19
C GLU A 470 -18.86 -36.64 -0.11
N LYS A 471 -19.03 -37.28 1.06
CA LYS A 471 -19.82 -36.71 2.15
C LYS A 471 -19.21 -35.39 2.64
N GLN A 472 -17.89 -35.35 2.80
CA GLN A 472 -17.15 -34.14 3.16
C GLN A 472 -17.19 -33.09 2.04
N ALA A 473 -17.10 -33.48 0.77
CA ALA A 473 -17.19 -32.57 -0.36
C ALA A 473 -18.55 -31.85 -0.41
N LEU A 474 -19.64 -32.57 -0.13
CA LEU A 474 -21.01 -32.03 -0.14
C LEU A 474 -21.33 -31.11 1.04
N ARG A 475 -20.46 -31.03 2.05
CA ARG A 475 -20.60 -30.07 3.17
C ARG A 475 -20.17 -28.65 2.80
N ASP A 476 -19.43 -28.49 1.71
CA ASP A 476 -19.04 -27.18 1.22
C ASP A 476 -20.25 -26.44 0.67
N THR A 477 -20.61 -25.32 1.28
CA THR A 477 -21.73 -24.52 0.82
C THR A 477 -21.56 -24.00 -0.61
N LYS A 478 -20.33 -23.93 -1.14
CA LYS A 478 -20.03 -23.49 -2.52
C LYS A 478 -20.13 -24.61 -3.56
N TYR A 479 -20.46 -25.84 -3.14
CA TYR A 479 -20.61 -26.96 -4.06
C TYR A 479 -21.68 -26.66 -5.11
N THR A 480 -21.30 -26.78 -6.37
CA THR A 480 -22.13 -26.38 -7.52
C THR A 480 -22.69 -27.59 -8.25
N TYR A 481 -23.96 -27.46 -8.63
CA TYR A 481 -24.69 -28.37 -9.49
C TYR A 481 -25.09 -27.65 -10.77
N GLN A 482 -25.15 -28.38 -11.87
CA GLN A 482 -25.75 -27.90 -13.11
C GLN A 482 -27.15 -28.48 -13.22
N THR A 483 -28.15 -27.61 -13.29
CA THR A 483 -29.56 -28.00 -13.39
C THR A 483 -29.87 -28.57 -14.78
N PRO A 484 -31.00 -29.30 -14.96
CA PRO A 484 -31.44 -29.74 -16.28
C PRO A 484 -31.66 -28.58 -17.28
N GLY A 485 -31.95 -27.38 -16.79
CA GLY A 485 -32.08 -26.16 -17.60
C GLY A 485 -30.75 -25.54 -18.03
N GLY A 486 -29.62 -26.05 -17.54
CA GLY A 486 -28.27 -25.55 -17.83
C GLY A 486 -27.74 -24.52 -16.83
N ASP A 487 -28.60 -23.97 -15.97
CA ASP A 487 -28.23 -23.01 -14.91
C ASP A 487 -27.42 -23.68 -13.79
N TYR A 488 -26.65 -22.86 -13.06
CA TYR A 488 -25.94 -23.32 -11.87
C TYR A 488 -26.76 -23.13 -10.60
N TRP A 489 -26.77 -24.16 -9.75
CA TRP A 489 -27.36 -24.14 -8.42
C TRP A 489 -26.28 -24.37 -7.36
N GLN A 490 -26.32 -23.62 -6.25
CA GLN A 490 -25.35 -23.71 -5.16
C GLN A 490 -26.07 -23.91 -3.83
N THR A 491 -25.46 -24.70 -2.94
CA THR A 491 -25.94 -24.93 -1.57
C THR A 491 -25.83 -23.68 -0.66
N ILE A 492 -25.10 -22.64 -1.09
CA ILE A 492 -24.78 -21.44 -0.29
C ILE A 492 -25.96 -20.53 -0.03
N GLN A 493 -27.09 -20.72 -0.70
CA GLN A 493 -28.26 -19.86 -0.50
C GLN A 493 -28.91 -20.02 0.88
N PHE A 494 -28.42 -20.93 1.74
CA PHE A 494 -28.97 -21.24 3.08
C PHE A 494 -30.48 -21.54 3.08
N THR A 495 -31.09 -21.80 1.92
CA THR A 495 -32.53 -22.08 1.80
C THR A 495 -32.88 -23.45 2.37
N GLY A 496 -31.88 -24.33 2.55
CA GLY A 496 -32.10 -25.72 2.92
C GLY A 496 -32.79 -26.52 1.81
N GLU A 497 -32.82 -25.98 0.58
CA GLU A 497 -33.42 -26.64 -0.58
C GLU A 497 -32.42 -27.63 -1.18
N GLU A 498 -32.94 -28.77 -1.65
CA GLU A 498 -32.16 -29.73 -2.43
C GLU A 498 -32.00 -29.22 -3.87
N PRO A 499 -30.91 -29.58 -4.59
CA PRO A 499 -30.76 -29.24 -5.99
C PRO A 499 -31.95 -29.80 -6.80
N PRO A 500 -32.40 -29.10 -7.86
CA PRO A 500 -33.49 -29.57 -8.71
C PRO A 500 -33.27 -31.01 -9.19
N ALA A 501 -34.34 -31.81 -9.23
CA ALA A 501 -34.24 -33.21 -9.66
C ALA A 501 -33.60 -33.32 -11.06
N GLY A 502 -32.64 -34.25 -11.21
CA GLY A 502 -31.87 -34.43 -12.43
C GLY A 502 -30.64 -33.52 -12.58
N SER A 503 -30.32 -32.70 -11.58
CA SER A 503 -29.10 -31.89 -11.59
C SER A 503 -27.82 -32.74 -11.55
N VAL A 504 -26.80 -32.30 -12.28
CA VAL A 504 -25.49 -32.96 -12.38
C VAL A 504 -24.50 -32.28 -11.45
N LYS A 505 -23.78 -33.07 -10.64
CA LYS A 505 -22.70 -32.58 -9.76
C LYS A 505 -21.55 -32.03 -10.60
N LYS A 506 -21.05 -30.83 -10.27
CA LYS A 506 -19.90 -30.22 -10.94
C LYS A 506 -18.66 -30.14 -10.04
N GLY A 507 -18.84 -29.71 -8.79
CA GLY A 507 -17.74 -29.41 -7.86
C GLY A 507 -17.75 -27.93 -7.46
N VAL A 508 -16.61 -27.39 -7.04
CA VAL A 508 -16.50 -25.98 -6.61
C VAL A 508 -15.90 -25.15 -7.74
N LEU A 509 -16.46 -23.97 -7.99
CA LEU A 509 -15.92 -23.09 -9.04
C LEU A 509 -14.49 -22.67 -8.69
N TYR A 510 -13.60 -22.83 -9.66
CA TYR A 510 -12.24 -22.34 -9.63
C TYR A 510 -12.02 -21.44 -10.85
N PRO A 511 -12.23 -20.12 -10.73
CA PRO A 511 -12.22 -19.24 -11.89
C PRO A 511 -10.79 -19.09 -12.43
N ARG A 512 -10.64 -19.24 -13.74
CA ARG A 512 -9.41 -18.98 -14.50
C ARG A 512 -9.73 -18.07 -15.68
N THR A 513 -8.73 -17.83 -16.53
CA THR A 513 -8.87 -16.90 -17.66
C THR A 513 -8.32 -17.52 -18.93
N GLY A 514 -9.10 -17.44 -20.01
CA GLY A 514 -8.65 -17.63 -21.38
C GLY A 514 -8.51 -16.29 -22.09
N ALA A 515 -7.38 -15.61 -21.87
CA ALA A 515 -7.09 -14.33 -22.51
C ALA A 515 -5.58 -14.07 -22.57
N LEU A 516 -5.17 -13.15 -23.44
CA LEU A 516 -3.78 -12.67 -23.48
C LEU A 516 -3.35 -12.13 -22.10
N GLY A 517 -2.29 -12.71 -21.52
CA GLY A 517 -1.83 -12.44 -20.15
C GLY A 517 -2.35 -13.44 -19.11
N GLY A 518 -3.32 -14.30 -19.47
CA GLY A 518 -3.94 -15.29 -18.58
C GLY A 518 -4.54 -14.65 -17.33
N CYS A 519 -4.40 -15.32 -16.19
CA CYS A 519 -5.01 -14.87 -14.93
C CYS A 519 -4.52 -13.51 -14.41
N THR A 520 -3.48 -12.91 -14.98
CA THR A 520 -3.02 -11.58 -14.56
C THR A 520 -4.00 -10.47 -14.93
N VAL A 521 -4.92 -10.73 -15.88
CA VAL A 521 -5.93 -9.74 -16.28
C VAL A 521 -7.17 -9.71 -15.37
N HIS A 522 -7.36 -10.71 -14.49
CA HIS A 522 -8.50 -10.76 -13.55
C HIS A 522 -8.10 -10.83 -12.06
N ASN A 523 -6.82 -11.09 -11.73
CA ASN A 523 -6.40 -11.33 -10.34
C ASN A 523 -6.60 -10.09 -9.45
N ALA A 524 -6.43 -10.26 -8.14
CA ALA A 524 -6.51 -9.17 -7.15
C ALA A 524 -5.31 -8.19 -7.19
N LEU A 525 -4.43 -8.26 -8.19
CA LEU A 525 -3.28 -7.36 -8.40
C LEU A 525 -2.17 -7.38 -7.32
N LEU A 526 -2.28 -8.17 -6.25
CA LEU A 526 -1.30 -8.19 -5.15
C LEU A 526 0.08 -8.68 -5.62
N MET A 527 1.13 -7.87 -5.36
CA MET A 527 2.50 -8.11 -5.79
C MET A 527 3.44 -8.24 -4.59
N LEU A 528 3.52 -9.44 -4.00
CA LEU A 528 4.40 -9.76 -2.87
C LEU A 528 5.48 -10.76 -3.29
N LYS A 529 6.72 -10.54 -2.85
CA LYS A 529 7.81 -11.52 -3.05
C LYS A 529 7.48 -12.83 -2.34
N ALA A 530 7.99 -13.94 -2.88
CA ALA A 530 8.13 -15.17 -2.10
C ALA A 530 9.15 -14.97 -0.97
N THR A 531 9.11 -15.83 0.06
CA THR A 531 10.12 -15.75 1.12
C THR A 531 11.49 -16.15 0.54
N ASN A 532 12.57 -15.73 1.19
CA ASN A 532 13.90 -16.11 0.71
C ASN A 532 14.07 -17.64 0.77
N LYS A 533 13.51 -18.27 1.79
CA LYS A 533 13.52 -19.71 1.99
C LYS A 533 12.93 -20.47 0.80
N ASP A 534 11.83 -19.99 0.21
CA ASP A 534 11.21 -20.65 -0.95
C ASP A 534 12.19 -20.84 -2.11
N TRP A 535 13.07 -19.88 -2.35
CA TRP A 535 14.08 -19.94 -3.40
C TRP A 535 15.30 -20.77 -2.99
N ASP A 536 15.75 -20.60 -1.75
CA ASP A 536 16.89 -21.33 -1.20
C ASP A 536 16.60 -22.84 -1.09
N ASP A 537 15.34 -23.23 -0.83
CA ASP A 537 14.89 -24.62 -0.85
C ASP A 537 14.98 -25.22 -2.26
N ILE A 538 14.69 -24.46 -3.32
CA ILE A 538 14.86 -24.94 -4.71
C ILE A 538 16.35 -25.10 -5.02
N ALA A 539 17.19 -24.15 -4.59
CA ALA A 539 18.65 -24.24 -4.74
C ALA A 539 19.20 -25.49 -4.04
N LEU A 540 18.75 -25.76 -2.82
CA LEU A 540 19.13 -26.95 -2.06
C LEU A 540 18.63 -28.25 -2.72
N LEU A 541 17.35 -28.27 -3.13
CA LEU A 541 16.72 -29.43 -3.78
C LEU A 541 17.44 -29.83 -5.07
N THR A 542 17.87 -28.85 -5.86
CA THR A 542 18.46 -29.08 -7.18
C THR A 542 19.98 -29.10 -7.19
N GLY A 543 20.63 -28.57 -6.13
CA GLY A 543 22.08 -28.30 -6.13
C GLY A 543 22.50 -27.11 -7.01
N ASP A 544 21.54 -26.36 -7.57
CA ASP A 544 21.80 -25.24 -8.47
C ASP A 544 21.68 -23.90 -7.74
N ASN A 545 22.83 -23.35 -7.35
CA ASN A 545 22.95 -22.07 -6.63
C ASN A 545 22.38 -20.86 -7.39
N SER A 546 22.11 -20.97 -8.70
CA SER A 546 21.43 -19.89 -9.41
C SER A 546 19.99 -19.67 -8.91
N TRP A 547 19.42 -20.62 -8.17
CA TRP A 547 18.12 -20.49 -7.50
C TRP A 547 18.18 -19.80 -6.14
N ALA A 548 19.36 -19.56 -5.57
CA ALA A 548 19.48 -18.90 -4.27
C ALA A 548 18.75 -17.55 -4.26
N SER A 549 18.13 -17.21 -3.13
CA SER A 549 17.32 -16.01 -2.94
C SER A 549 18.08 -14.73 -3.31
N SER A 550 19.38 -14.67 -3.03
CA SER A 550 20.27 -13.57 -3.43
C SER A 550 20.32 -13.33 -4.94
N ASN A 551 20.17 -14.40 -5.74
CA ASN A 551 20.11 -14.34 -7.19
C ASN A 551 18.69 -14.04 -7.67
N MET A 552 17.70 -14.69 -7.08
CA MET A 552 16.29 -14.53 -7.46
C MET A 552 15.78 -13.10 -7.23
N ASN A 553 16.24 -12.43 -6.15
CA ASN A 553 15.90 -11.04 -5.87
C ASN A 553 16.38 -10.05 -6.96
N ASN A 554 17.39 -10.41 -7.77
CA ASN A 554 17.78 -9.58 -8.92
C ASN A 554 16.73 -9.60 -10.04
N TYR A 555 16.02 -10.72 -10.23
CA TYR A 555 14.91 -10.77 -11.20
C TYR A 555 13.73 -9.93 -10.75
N PHE A 556 13.45 -9.86 -9.45
CA PHE A 556 12.47 -8.91 -8.91
C PHE A 556 12.84 -7.46 -9.25
N LYS A 557 14.08 -7.05 -8.96
CA LYS A 557 14.57 -5.69 -9.30
C LYS A 557 14.58 -5.41 -10.81
N LYS A 558 14.79 -6.44 -11.63
CA LYS A 558 14.78 -6.34 -13.10
C LYS A 558 13.36 -6.12 -13.66
N LEU A 559 12.35 -6.77 -13.08
CA LEU A 559 10.98 -6.71 -13.59
C LEU A 559 10.19 -5.53 -12.99
N GLU A 560 10.47 -5.13 -11.76
CA GLU A 560 9.72 -4.10 -11.05
C GLU A 560 10.05 -2.69 -11.56
N ARG A 561 9.02 -1.86 -11.65
CA ARG A 561 9.11 -0.41 -11.64
C ARG A 561 8.32 0.11 -10.45
N ASN A 562 9.05 0.38 -9.37
CA ASN A 562 8.46 0.87 -8.13
C ASN A 562 7.98 2.32 -8.29
N GLU A 563 6.68 2.54 -8.09
CA GLU A 563 6.05 3.86 -8.20
C GLU A 563 5.46 4.35 -6.85
N TYR A 564 5.82 3.72 -5.71
CA TYR A 564 5.34 4.11 -4.38
C TYR A 564 6.40 4.55 -3.36
N LEU A 565 7.71 4.35 -3.64
CA LEU A 565 8.80 4.79 -2.76
C LEU A 565 9.48 6.11 -3.21
N GLN A 566 8.87 6.83 -4.14
CA GLN A 566 9.41 8.07 -4.72
C GLN A 566 9.71 9.12 -3.63
N GLY A 567 11.00 9.42 -3.40
CA GLY A 567 11.47 10.42 -2.42
C GLY A 567 12.12 9.84 -1.15
N THR A 568 12.15 8.51 -0.98
CA THR A 568 12.85 7.86 0.14
C THR A 568 14.31 7.53 -0.22
N ILE A 569 15.19 7.31 0.77
CA ILE A 569 16.63 7.00 0.53
C ILE A 569 16.86 5.49 0.32
N ASN A 570 15.91 4.63 0.70
CA ASN A 570 16.10 3.17 0.71
C ASN A 570 15.60 2.48 -0.57
N TRP A 571 16.31 2.70 -1.69
CA TRP A 571 15.95 2.10 -2.98
C TRP A 571 16.61 0.75 -3.29
N GLY A 572 17.54 0.29 -2.44
CA GLY A 572 18.38 -0.87 -2.74
C GLY A 572 17.60 -2.17 -3.01
N SER A 573 16.38 -2.26 -2.48
CA SER A 573 15.52 -3.45 -2.56
C SER A 573 14.65 -3.53 -3.83
N HIS A 574 14.55 -2.46 -4.62
CA HIS A 574 13.51 -2.33 -5.66
C HIS A 574 14.04 -2.04 -7.07
N GLY A 575 13.21 -2.41 -8.05
CA GLY A 575 13.40 -2.04 -9.45
C GLY A 575 12.83 -0.67 -9.79
N ARG A 576 13.43 0.03 -10.75
CA ARG A 576 13.01 1.40 -11.16
C ARG A 576 12.59 1.52 -12.62
N ASP A 577 13.06 0.60 -13.47
CA ASP A 577 12.94 0.70 -14.92
C ASP A 577 12.31 -0.55 -15.53
N GLY A 578 11.83 -1.47 -14.69
CA GLY A 578 11.20 -2.70 -15.12
C GLY A 578 9.87 -2.51 -15.86
N TRP A 579 9.36 -3.60 -16.41
CA TRP A 579 8.12 -3.59 -17.19
C TRP A 579 6.85 -3.65 -16.32
N LEU A 580 6.98 -3.96 -15.02
CA LEU A 580 5.86 -4.11 -14.09
C LEU A 580 5.78 -2.91 -13.13
N PRO A 581 4.89 -1.95 -13.38
CA PRO A 581 4.58 -0.88 -12.43
C PRO A 581 3.93 -1.45 -11.17
N THR A 582 4.40 -1.01 -10.01
CA THR A 582 3.78 -1.35 -8.71
C THR A 582 3.48 -0.09 -7.92
N ARG A 583 2.28 0.00 -7.33
CA ARG A 583 1.80 1.15 -6.54
C ARG A 583 0.97 0.69 -5.33
N LEU A 584 0.79 1.59 -4.36
CA LEU A 584 -0.07 1.35 -3.20
C LEU A 584 -1.48 1.90 -3.42
N THR A 585 -2.43 1.41 -2.63
CA THR A 585 -3.75 2.04 -2.50
C THR A 585 -3.58 3.48 -1.99
N PRO A 586 -4.27 4.49 -2.57
CA PRO A 586 -4.19 5.85 -2.04
C PRO A 586 -4.62 5.91 -0.58
N SER A 587 -3.75 6.44 0.30
CA SER A 587 -4.01 6.49 1.74
C SER A 587 -5.25 7.32 2.10
N ILE A 588 -5.62 8.28 1.25
CA ILE A 588 -6.87 9.03 1.39
C ILE A 588 -8.11 8.13 1.37
N LEU A 589 -8.09 7.01 0.64
CA LEU A 589 -9.22 6.06 0.63
C LEU A 589 -9.37 5.31 1.96
N ILE A 590 -8.26 5.09 2.65
CA ILE A 590 -8.24 4.47 3.98
C ILE A 590 -8.74 5.49 5.01
N ALA A 591 -8.26 6.74 4.92
CA ALA A 591 -8.57 7.79 5.89
C ALA A 591 -9.98 8.39 5.78
N GLN A 592 -10.62 8.34 4.60
CA GLN A 592 -11.94 8.93 4.38
C GLN A 592 -13.11 8.12 4.98
N ASP A 593 -12.87 6.87 5.39
CA ASP A 593 -13.91 5.98 5.92
C ASP A 593 -13.56 5.55 7.35
N LEU A 594 -14.28 6.12 8.32
CA LEU A 594 -14.02 5.89 9.74
C LEU A 594 -14.22 4.42 10.15
N LYS A 595 -15.02 3.65 9.41
CA LYS A 595 -15.16 2.21 9.65
C LYS A 595 -13.88 1.46 9.29
N VAL A 596 -13.27 1.78 8.15
CA VAL A 596 -11.99 1.19 7.72
C VAL A 596 -10.85 1.57 8.68
N VAL A 597 -10.84 2.82 9.14
CA VAL A 597 -9.94 3.30 10.21
C VAL A 597 -10.10 2.47 11.49
N SER A 598 -11.34 2.24 11.93
CA SER A 598 -11.66 1.44 13.11
C SER A 598 -11.18 -0.01 12.96
N LEU A 599 -11.40 -0.61 11.79
CA LEU A 599 -10.98 -1.99 11.47
C LEU A 599 -9.46 -2.14 11.46
N LEU A 600 -8.73 -1.18 10.87
CA LEU A 600 -7.27 -1.17 10.90
C LEU A 600 -6.73 -1.03 12.33
N ALA A 601 -7.34 -0.16 13.15
CA ALA A 601 -6.98 0.00 14.54
C ALA A 601 -7.26 -1.27 15.37
N ALA A 602 -8.38 -1.94 15.09
CA ALA A 602 -8.75 -3.18 15.76
C ALA A 602 -7.78 -4.33 15.42
N ALA A 603 -7.41 -4.48 14.14
CA ALA A 603 -6.35 -5.40 13.75
C ALA A 603 -5.05 -5.08 14.48
N ALA A 604 -4.59 -3.82 14.48
CA ALA A 604 -3.36 -3.46 15.17
C ALA A 604 -3.40 -3.82 16.68
N THR A 605 -4.55 -3.61 17.34
CA THR A 605 -4.74 -3.87 18.78
C THR A 605 -4.79 -5.37 19.11
N ALA A 606 -5.40 -6.19 18.25
CA ALA A 606 -5.46 -7.64 18.42
C ALA A 606 -4.07 -8.32 18.38
N THR A 607 -3.00 -7.61 17.97
CA THR A 607 -1.65 -8.18 17.88
C THR A 607 -0.90 -8.31 19.21
N GLY A 608 -1.43 -7.79 20.32
CA GLY A 608 -0.78 -7.91 21.64
C GLY A 608 0.55 -7.16 21.80
N LYS A 609 1.06 -6.52 20.73
CA LYS A 609 2.17 -5.57 20.80
C LYS A 609 1.58 -4.21 21.19
N GLY A 610 1.72 -3.85 22.46
CA GLY A 610 1.37 -2.53 23.03
C GLY A 610 2.21 -1.39 22.46
N LEU A 611 2.23 -1.22 21.14
CA LEU A 611 2.97 -0.15 20.46
C LEU A 611 2.14 1.14 20.31
N LEU A 612 0.86 1.16 20.69
CA LEU A 612 -0.02 2.24 20.24
C LEU A 612 -1.19 2.62 21.18
N THR A 613 -1.05 2.58 22.50
CA THR A 613 -1.93 3.40 23.38
C THR A 613 -1.61 4.90 23.28
N SER A 614 -0.43 5.28 22.77
CA SER A 614 -0.07 6.68 22.48
C SER A 614 -0.39 7.16 21.06
N LEU A 615 -0.88 6.29 20.16
CA LEU A 615 -0.94 6.61 18.72
C LEU A 615 -2.21 6.13 17.98
N LEU A 616 -3.01 5.21 18.50
CA LEU A 616 -4.23 4.73 17.82
C LEU A 616 -5.47 5.64 17.98
N GLY A 617 -5.38 6.71 18.77
CA GLY A 617 -6.39 7.77 18.80
C GLY A 617 -6.19 8.87 17.74
N THR A 618 -5.09 8.82 16.97
CA THR A 618 -4.72 9.91 16.05
C THR A 618 -4.32 9.38 14.67
N VAL A 619 -4.67 10.14 13.61
CA VAL A 619 -4.37 9.87 12.20
C VAL A 619 -2.87 9.53 11.95
N THR A 620 -1.98 9.95 12.83
CA THR A 620 -0.52 9.75 12.81
C THR A 620 -0.08 8.29 12.99
N GLY A 621 -0.71 7.52 13.88
CA GLY A 621 -0.36 6.11 14.10
C GLY A 621 -0.70 5.22 12.89
N ILE A 622 -1.80 5.54 12.21
CA ILE A 622 -2.22 4.88 10.98
C ILE A 622 -1.26 5.20 9.84
N LEU A 623 -0.83 6.46 9.69
CA LEU A 623 0.14 6.84 8.66
C LEU A 623 1.47 6.10 8.81
N GLN A 624 1.94 5.85 10.04
CA GLN A 624 3.20 5.13 10.28
C GLN A 624 3.12 3.65 9.86
N VAL A 625 2.03 2.95 10.19
CA VAL A 625 1.76 1.57 9.71
C VAL A 625 1.71 1.53 8.18
N LEU A 626 1.15 2.58 7.57
CA LEU A 626 1.05 2.68 6.11
C LEU A 626 2.39 3.00 5.41
N THR A 627 3.48 3.28 6.12
CA THR A 627 4.81 3.52 5.51
C THR A 627 5.69 2.28 5.39
N LEU A 628 5.29 1.16 6.01
CA LEU A 628 6.06 -0.08 5.96
C LEU A 628 5.99 -0.72 4.57
N ASP A 629 7.14 -1.17 4.09
CA ASP A 629 7.29 -1.85 2.80
C ASP A 629 7.43 -3.36 2.99
N VAL A 630 6.48 -4.11 2.44
CA VAL A 630 6.43 -5.58 2.52
C VAL A 630 7.48 -6.24 1.61
N ASN A 631 7.96 -5.54 0.59
CA ASN A 631 8.89 -6.08 -0.42
C ASN A 631 10.35 -5.63 -0.19
N THR A 632 10.67 -5.17 1.02
CA THR A 632 12.03 -4.77 1.41
C THR A 632 13.03 -5.94 1.38
N ASP A 633 14.33 -5.63 1.46
CA ASP A 633 15.42 -6.61 1.64
C ASP A 633 15.86 -6.69 3.12
N ALA A 634 15.07 -6.15 4.05
CA ALA A 634 15.35 -6.26 5.49
C ALA A 634 15.43 -7.73 5.93
N SER A 635 16.41 -8.05 6.79
CA SER A 635 16.68 -9.42 7.22
C SER A 635 15.53 -10.07 8.00
N ASN A 636 14.67 -9.26 8.62
CA ASN A 636 13.50 -9.70 9.36
C ASN A 636 12.20 -9.67 8.54
N ARG A 637 12.24 -9.36 7.23
CA ARG A 637 11.03 -9.29 6.39
C ARG A 637 10.16 -10.54 6.51
N ASP A 638 10.77 -11.72 6.41
CA ASP A 638 10.06 -13.00 6.41
C ASP A 638 9.60 -13.46 7.79
N THR A 639 10.12 -12.85 8.86
CA THR A 639 9.89 -13.32 10.24
C THR A 639 9.16 -12.28 11.10
N ALA A 640 8.96 -11.06 10.60
CA ALA A 640 8.35 -9.99 11.38
C ALA A 640 6.82 -9.99 11.24
N ASP A 641 6.14 -10.26 12.35
CA ASP A 641 4.69 -10.08 12.47
C ASP A 641 4.34 -8.58 12.48
N LEU A 642 4.01 -8.04 11.29
CA LEU A 642 3.76 -6.62 11.03
C LEU A 642 2.64 -6.42 9.99
N ILE A 643 1.99 -5.26 10.07
CA ILE A 643 0.97 -4.81 9.11
C ILE A 643 1.66 -3.97 8.04
N TYR A 644 1.33 -4.22 6.78
CA TYR A 644 1.89 -3.50 5.63
C TYR A 644 0.77 -2.98 4.72
N GLN A 645 1.03 -1.90 3.98
CA GLN A 645 0.26 -1.64 2.77
C GLN A 645 0.60 -2.67 1.70
N MET A 646 -0.39 -3.05 0.91
CA MET A 646 -0.22 -4.07 -0.12
C MET A 646 0.08 -3.43 -1.49
N PRO A 647 1.24 -3.73 -2.12
CA PRO A 647 1.54 -3.30 -3.47
C PRO A 647 0.66 -3.99 -4.51
N LEU A 648 0.15 -3.18 -5.45
CA LEU A 648 -0.69 -3.60 -6.56
C LEU A 648 0.03 -3.39 -7.90
N SER A 649 -0.19 -4.29 -8.87
CA SER A 649 0.32 -4.15 -10.24
C SER A 649 -0.52 -3.16 -11.08
N MET A 650 -0.22 -1.87 -10.96
CA MET A 650 -0.93 -0.80 -11.66
C MET A 650 -0.01 0.37 -12.00
N ASN A 651 -0.30 1.06 -13.10
CA ASN A 651 0.47 2.23 -13.54
C ASN A 651 0.09 3.53 -12.80
N SER A 652 0.76 4.61 -13.16
CA SER A 652 0.53 5.97 -12.63
C SER A 652 -0.92 6.48 -12.76
N ASP A 653 -1.70 5.90 -13.68
CA ASP A 653 -3.11 6.23 -13.91
C ASP A 653 -4.09 5.26 -13.22
N TYR A 654 -3.60 4.38 -12.34
CA TYR A 654 -4.40 3.36 -11.64
C TYR A 654 -5.13 2.41 -12.58
N VAL A 655 -4.49 2.08 -13.69
CA VAL A 655 -4.92 1.03 -14.62
C VAL A 655 -4.11 -0.22 -14.30
N ARG A 656 -4.78 -1.38 -14.25
CA ARG A 656 -4.14 -2.69 -14.15
C ARG A 656 -3.03 -2.83 -15.20
N THR A 657 -1.89 -3.35 -14.77
CA THR A 657 -0.77 -3.68 -15.66
C THR A 657 -0.24 -5.08 -15.37
N GLY A 658 0.32 -5.75 -16.39
CA GLY A 658 0.93 -7.06 -16.23
C GLY A 658 1.67 -7.57 -17.46
N PRO A 659 1.94 -8.89 -17.52
CA PRO A 659 2.67 -9.53 -18.62
C PRO A 659 2.12 -9.24 -20.02
N ARG A 660 0.79 -9.10 -20.15
CA ARG A 660 0.12 -8.71 -21.39
C ARG A 660 0.71 -7.42 -21.97
N ASP A 661 0.87 -6.39 -21.14
CA ASP A 661 1.32 -5.08 -21.61
C ASP A 661 2.76 -5.14 -22.10
N PHE A 662 3.60 -5.91 -21.39
CA PHE A 662 5.00 -6.10 -21.76
C PHE A 662 5.14 -6.84 -23.10
N VAL A 663 4.42 -7.96 -23.27
CA VAL A 663 4.52 -8.75 -24.51
C VAL A 663 3.96 -7.98 -25.72
N LEU A 664 2.87 -7.24 -25.55
CA LEU A 664 2.34 -6.37 -26.60
C LEU A 664 3.28 -5.22 -26.93
N GLN A 665 3.92 -4.62 -25.93
CA GLN A 665 4.91 -3.56 -26.14
C GLN A 665 6.07 -4.06 -27.03
N VAL A 666 6.55 -5.28 -26.81
CA VAL A 666 7.61 -5.89 -27.63
C VAL A 666 7.08 -6.25 -29.02
N ALA A 667 5.96 -6.95 -29.11
CA ALA A 667 5.40 -7.42 -30.39
C ALA A 667 5.01 -6.28 -31.34
N THR A 668 4.59 -5.13 -30.80
CA THR A 668 4.16 -3.96 -31.59
C THR A 668 5.26 -2.92 -31.82
N ALA A 669 6.46 -3.12 -31.26
CA ALA A 669 7.58 -2.20 -31.44
C ALA A 669 8.01 -2.15 -32.92
N LYS A 670 8.29 -0.95 -33.42
CA LYS A 670 8.70 -0.71 -34.82
C LYS A 670 10.05 -0.03 -34.92
N ASN A 671 10.78 -0.33 -35.99
CA ASN A 671 11.92 0.46 -36.42
C ASN A 671 11.44 1.79 -37.03
N SER A 672 12.38 2.72 -37.30
CA SER A 672 12.07 4.02 -37.90
C SER A 672 11.42 3.92 -39.29
N ASP A 673 11.63 2.82 -40.01
CA ASP A 673 11.03 2.51 -41.32
C ASP A 673 9.63 1.87 -41.22
N GLY A 674 9.12 1.64 -40.01
CA GLY A 674 7.82 1.02 -39.76
C GLY A 674 7.81 -0.52 -39.76
N SER A 675 8.94 -1.17 -40.05
CA SER A 675 9.09 -2.63 -39.94
C SER A 675 9.01 -3.10 -38.47
N LYS A 676 8.65 -4.38 -38.25
CA LYS A 676 8.67 -4.98 -36.91
C LYS A 676 10.09 -4.91 -36.35
N LYS A 677 10.23 -4.39 -35.12
CA LYS A 677 11.52 -4.28 -34.43
C LYS A 677 12.04 -5.61 -33.92
N TYR A 678 11.15 -6.47 -33.43
CA TYR A 678 11.48 -7.77 -32.86
C TYR A 678 10.69 -8.88 -33.56
N LYS A 679 11.27 -10.09 -33.60
CA LYS A 679 10.69 -11.28 -34.25
C LYS A 679 9.74 -12.01 -33.30
N LEU A 680 8.65 -11.34 -32.94
CA LEU A 680 7.62 -11.89 -32.07
C LEU A 680 6.28 -11.87 -32.78
N ASP A 681 5.70 -13.06 -32.96
CA ASP A 681 4.34 -13.25 -33.42
C ASP A 681 3.48 -13.75 -32.25
N ILE A 682 2.33 -13.11 -32.05
CA ILE A 682 1.34 -13.50 -31.05
C ILE A 682 0.10 -13.97 -31.80
N VAL A 683 -0.29 -15.22 -31.61
CA VAL A 683 -1.49 -15.78 -32.23
C VAL A 683 -2.49 -16.16 -31.14
N LEU A 684 -3.65 -15.51 -31.18
CA LEU A 684 -4.75 -15.68 -30.24
C LEU A 684 -5.82 -16.62 -30.81
N ASN A 685 -6.84 -16.97 -30.02
CA ASN A 685 -7.91 -17.87 -30.44
C ASN A 685 -7.38 -19.21 -31.00
N THR A 686 -6.28 -19.73 -30.43
CA THR A 686 -5.59 -20.90 -30.96
C THR A 686 -5.27 -21.85 -29.82
N LEU A 687 -5.99 -22.97 -29.78
CA LEU A 687 -5.79 -24.01 -28.78
C LEU A 687 -4.78 -25.03 -29.31
N VAL A 688 -3.63 -25.12 -28.65
CA VAL A 688 -2.66 -26.19 -28.91
C VAL A 688 -3.23 -27.51 -28.40
N THR A 689 -3.21 -28.52 -29.26
CA THR A 689 -3.82 -29.83 -28.99
C THR A 689 -2.80 -30.86 -28.51
N LYS A 690 -1.59 -30.85 -29.06
CA LYS A 690 -0.46 -31.70 -28.66
C LYS A 690 0.88 -31.16 -29.16
N ILE A 691 1.95 -31.71 -28.60
CA ILE A 691 3.34 -31.50 -29.00
C ILE A 691 3.75 -32.61 -29.97
N ASN A 692 4.50 -32.24 -31.00
CA ASN A 692 5.04 -33.15 -32.01
C ASN A 692 6.47 -33.56 -31.64
N PHE A 693 6.79 -34.85 -31.78
CA PHE A 693 8.09 -35.41 -31.43
C PHE A 693 8.76 -36.11 -32.61
N ASP A 694 10.05 -35.83 -32.81
CA ASP A 694 10.95 -36.71 -33.55
C ASP A 694 11.49 -37.78 -32.60
N GLN A 695 11.19 -39.05 -32.90
CA GLN A 695 11.59 -40.22 -32.12
C GLN A 695 12.61 -41.09 -32.86
N SER A 696 13.25 -40.57 -33.90
CA SER A 696 14.30 -41.28 -34.65
C SER A 696 15.61 -41.45 -33.86
N GLY A 697 15.84 -40.60 -32.86
CA GLY A 697 17.01 -40.64 -31.97
C GLY A 697 16.77 -41.45 -30.69
N ALA A 698 17.83 -41.59 -29.87
CA ALA A 698 17.77 -42.29 -28.58
C ALA A 698 16.92 -41.56 -27.52
N VAL A 699 16.78 -40.24 -27.66
CA VAL A 699 15.95 -39.38 -26.81
C VAL A 699 14.94 -38.68 -27.73
N PRO A 700 13.63 -38.73 -27.44
CA PRO A 700 12.63 -37.97 -28.21
C PRO A 700 12.91 -36.47 -28.18
N ARG A 701 12.75 -35.79 -29.32
CA ARG A 701 12.91 -34.34 -29.43
C ARG A 701 11.59 -33.68 -29.78
N ALA A 702 11.18 -32.65 -29.04
CA ALA A 702 10.05 -31.81 -29.40
C ALA A 702 10.41 -30.94 -30.62
N VAL A 703 9.59 -30.99 -31.68
CA VAL A 703 9.85 -30.33 -32.97
C VAL A 703 8.76 -29.36 -33.39
N GLY A 704 7.67 -29.24 -32.63
CA GLY A 704 6.55 -28.39 -32.98
C GLY A 704 5.29 -28.70 -32.17
N VAL A 705 4.18 -28.08 -32.56
CA VAL A 705 2.87 -28.31 -31.97
C VAL A 705 1.78 -28.37 -33.04
N ASP A 706 0.76 -29.17 -32.76
CA ASP A 706 -0.51 -29.16 -33.48
C ASP A 706 -1.49 -28.22 -32.77
N TYR A 707 -2.36 -27.56 -33.53
CA TYR A 707 -3.34 -26.62 -32.99
C TYR A 707 -4.66 -26.65 -33.75
N ILE A 708 -5.69 -26.14 -33.08
CA ILE A 708 -6.96 -25.75 -33.68
C ILE A 708 -7.19 -24.25 -33.44
N HIS A 709 -7.63 -23.54 -34.46
CA HIS A 709 -7.88 -22.10 -34.46
C HIS A 709 -9.39 -21.82 -34.48
N GLY A 710 -9.83 -20.90 -33.64
CA GLY A 710 -11.24 -20.59 -33.42
C GLY A 710 -11.48 -19.93 -32.06
N LYS A 711 -12.61 -19.22 -31.94
CA LYS A 711 -12.98 -18.59 -30.67
C LYS A 711 -13.57 -19.61 -29.72
N SER A 712 -13.27 -19.45 -28.43
CA SER A 712 -13.94 -20.17 -27.33
C SER A 712 -13.91 -21.70 -27.50
N LEU A 713 -12.77 -22.25 -27.90
CA LEU A 713 -12.65 -23.68 -28.22
C LEU A 713 -12.63 -24.55 -26.96
N TYR A 714 -11.99 -24.08 -25.89
CA TYR A 714 -11.79 -24.87 -24.68
C TYR A 714 -13.06 -24.91 -23.82
N ARG A 715 -13.47 -26.09 -23.33
CA ARG A 715 -14.78 -26.31 -22.69
C ARG A 715 -14.91 -25.71 -21.28
N ALA A 716 -13.85 -25.13 -20.72
CA ALA A 716 -13.99 -24.25 -19.55
C ALA A 716 -14.61 -22.89 -19.92
N ASP A 717 -14.56 -22.47 -21.19
CA ASP A 717 -15.25 -21.28 -21.68
C ASP A 717 -16.75 -21.57 -21.80
N ALA A 718 -17.60 -20.78 -21.14
CA ALA A 718 -19.05 -20.96 -21.19
C ALA A 718 -19.64 -20.74 -22.60
N ARG A 719 -18.89 -20.13 -23.52
CA ARG A 719 -19.28 -19.90 -24.92
C ARG A 719 -18.91 -21.09 -25.83
N ALA A 720 -18.17 -22.09 -25.33
CA ALA A 720 -17.72 -23.21 -26.13
C ALA A 720 -18.88 -24.08 -26.62
N SER A 721 -18.90 -24.40 -27.92
CA SER A 721 -19.88 -25.34 -28.48
C SER A 721 -19.53 -26.79 -28.14
N SER A 722 -20.54 -27.65 -28.04
CA SER A 722 -20.37 -29.10 -27.84
C SER A 722 -19.86 -29.83 -29.10
N GLY A 723 -20.14 -29.29 -30.29
CA GLY A 723 -19.68 -29.80 -31.58
C GLY A 723 -18.38 -29.14 -32.08
N SER A 724 -17.98 -29.43 -33.32
CA SER A 724 -16.79 -28.84 -33.96
C SER A 724 -17.01 -27.43 -34.53
N ASP A 725 -18.22 -26.87 -34.42
CA ASP A 725 -18.65 -25.63 -35.09
C ASP A 725 -17.84 -24.37 -34.75
N GLY A 726 -17.01 -24.42 -33.70
CA GLY A 726 -16.10 -23.33 -33.33
C GLY A 726 -14.72 -23.41 -33.99
N VAL A 727 -14.33 -24.58 -34.52
CA VAL A 727 -13.02 -24.79 -35.17
C VAL A 727 -13.06 -24.26 -36.59
N VAL A 728 -12.31 -23.20 -36.84
CA VAL A 728 -12.19 -22.57 -38.16
C VAL A 728 -11.12 -23.26 -38.99
N GLU A 729 -9.99 -23.58 -38.36
CA GLU A 729 -8.82 -24.17 -39.01
C GLU A 729 -8.08 -25.09 -38.03
N SER A 730 -7.37 -26.09 -38.56
CA SER A 730 -6.43 -26.90 -37.80
C SER A 730 -5.10 -26.94 -38.55
N GLY A 731 -3.98 -26.93 -37.82
CA GLY A 731 -2.67 -26.92 -38.45
C GLY A 731 -1.55 -27.35 -37.50
N SER A 732 -0.32 -27.21 -37.98
CA SER A 732 0.89 -27.46 -37.21
C SER A 732 1.94 -26.39 -37.48
N VAL A 733 2.78 -26.14 -36.48
CA VAL A 733 3.94 -25.22 -36.56
C VAL A 733 5.17 -25.90 -35.97
N THR A 734 6.34 -25.56 -36.50
CA THR A 734 7.61 -26.23 -36.15
C THR A 734 8.53 -25.33 -35.33
N ALA A 735 9.25 -25.91 -34.38
CA ALA A 735 10.28 -25.26 -33.57
C ALA A 735 11.65 -25.82 -33.93
N SER A 736 12.58 -24.96 -34.35
CA SER A 736 13.96 -25.37 -34.66
C SER A 736 14.82 -25.54 -33.40
N ARG A 737 14.50 -24.83 -32.30
CA ARG A 737 15.17 -24.98 -31.00
C ARG A 737 14.30 -25.68 -29.97
N GLU A 738 13.28 -25.01 -29.44
CA GLU A 738 12.50 -25.55 -28.31
C GLU A 738 11.00 -25.21 -28.39
N VAL A 739 10.18 -26.15 -27.91
CA VAL A 739 8.78 -25.92 -27.53
C VAL A 739 8.74 -25.66 -26.02
N ILE A 740 8.03 -24.63 -25.59
CA ILE A 740 7.91 -24.25 -24.19
C ILE A 740 6.43 -24.18 -23.80
N VAL A 741 6.03 -24.99 -22.82
CA VAL A 741 4.65 -25.02 -22.34
C VAL A 741 4.49 -24.10 -21.14
N SER A 742 3.57 -23.15 -21.26
CA SER A 742 3.18 -22.15 -20.25
C SER A 742 1.65 -22.12 -20.09
N GLY A 743 0.99 -23.27 -20.22
CA GLY A 743 -0.47 -23.42 -20.17
C GLY A 743 -1.07 -23.22 -18.77
N GLY A 744 -0.22 -23.12 -17.74
CA GLY A 744 -0.62 -23.02 -16.35
C GLY A 744 -0.93 -24.39 -15.72
N THR A 745 -1.12 -24.39 -14.40
CA THR A 745 -1.16 -25.59 -13.56
C THR A 745 -2.12 -26.70 -14.02
N PHE A 746 -3.24 -26.37 -14.67
CA PHE A 746 -4.20 -27.37 -15.14
C PHE A 746 -3.93 -27.81 -16.59
N ASN A 747 -3.68 -26.87 -17.49
CA ASN A 747 -3.54 -27.18 -18.92
C ASN A 747 -2.15 -27.69 -19.30
N THR A 748 -1.09 -27.30 -18.58
CA THR A 748 0.27 -27.82 -18.82
C THR A 748 0.34 -29.35 -18.69
N PRO A 749 -0.07 -29.98 -17.56
CA PRO A 749 -0.07 -31.44 -17.48
C PRO A 749 -1.05 -32.08 -18.48
N GLN A 750 -2.16 -31.41 -18.82
CA GLN A 750 -3.07 -31.89 -19.86
C GLN A 750 -2.38 -31.98 -21.24
N ILE A 751 -1.70 -30.91 -21.66
CA ILE A 751 -0.99 -30.86 -22.94
C ILE A 751 0.12 -31.91 -22.98
N LEU A 752 0.91 -32.04 -21.91
CA LEU A 752 1.96 -33.06 -21.81
C LEU A 752 1.36 -34.48 -21.96
N LYS A 753 0.29 -34.79 -21.21
CA LYS A 753 -0.35 -36.11 -21.26
C LYS A 753 -0.97 -36.42 -22.63
N LEU A 754 -1.69 -35.48 -23.23
CA LEU A 754 -2.24 -35.64 -24.59
C LEU A 754 -1.15 -35.83 -25.65
N SER A 755 0.07 -35.38 -25.37
CA SER A 755 1.24 -35.57 -26.23
C SER A 755 2.00 -36.88 -25.95
N GLY A 756 1.53 -37.72 -25.02
CA GLY A 756 2.20 -38.98 -24.65
C GLY A 756 3.28 -38.85 -23.59
N VAL A 757 3.33 -37.73 -22.85
CA VAL A 757 4.31 -37.45 -21.79
C VAL A 757 3.59 -37.38 -20.44
N GLY A 758 3.74 -38.41 -19.61
CA GLY A 758 3.07 -38.49 -18.31
C GLY A 758 2.99 -39.91 -17.76
N PRO A 759 2.14 -40.18 -16.76
CA PRO A 759 2.03 -41.50 -16.15
C PRO A 759 1.58 -42.55 -17.16
N ALA A 760 2.42 -43.55 -17.45
CA ALA A 760 2.16 -44.53 -18.51
C ALA A 760 0.81 -45.26 -18.35
N GLU A 761 0.37 -45.56 -17.13
CA GLU A 761 -0.90 -46.23 -16.89
C GLU A 761 -2.11 -45.38 -17.27
N GLU A 762 -2.09 -44.07 -16.97
CA GLU A 762 -3.15 -43.13 -17.37
C GLU A 762 -3.18 -42.98 -18.90
N LEU A 763 -2.01 -42.84 -19.54
CA LEU A 763 -1.90 -42.71 -20.99
C LEU A 763 -2.46 -43.94 -21.72
N LYS A 764 -2.09 -45.15 -21.29
CA LYS A 764 -2.61 -46.41 -21.84
C LYS A 764 -4.12 -46.52 -21.65
N ALA A 765 -4.66 -46.11 -20.49
CA ALA A 765 -6.10 -46.15 -20.23
C ALA A 765 -6.92 -45.28 -21.20
N HIS A 766 -6.32 -44.19 -21.71
CA HIS A 766 -6.91 -43.33 -22.72
C HIS A 766 -6.50 -43.68 -24.17
N GLY A 767 -5.73 -44.76 -24.38
CA GLY A 767 -5.24 -45.15 -25.71
C GLY A 767 -4.20 -44.18 -26.31
N ILE A 768 -3.51 -43.39 -25.47
CA ILE A 768 -2.48 -42.45 -25.90
C ILE A 768 -1.12 -43.18 -25.93
N PRO A 769 -0.38 -43.15 -27.05
CA PRO A 769 0.97 -43.71 -27.11
C PRO A 769 1.91 -43.04 -26.12
N VAL A 770 2.67 -43.84 -25.37
CA VAL A 770 3.64 -43.33 -24.39
C VAL A 770 4.93 -42.94 -25.12
N VAL A 771 5.20 -41.64 -25.21
CA VAL A 771 6.49 -41.08 -25.66
C VAL A 771 7.50 -41.13 -24.52
N LYS A 772 7.06 -40.73 -23.31
CA LYS A 772 7.88 -40.78 -22.11
C LYS A 772 7.01 -40.98 -20.88
N ASP A 773 7.32 -42.03 -20.11
CA ASP A 773 6.75 -42.23 -18.78
C ASP A 773 7.37 -41.24 -17.78
N LEU A 774 6.55 -40.31 -17.31
CA LEU A 774 6.88 -39.33 -16.26
C LEU A 774 5.72 -39.31 -15.25
N PRO A 775 5.75 -40.17 -14.21
CA PRO A 775 4.64 -40.32 -13.27
C PRO A 775 4.33 -39.06 -12.47
N GLY A 776 5.26 -38.11 -12.38
CA GLY A 776 5.05 -36.82 -11.73
C GLY A 776 4.11 -35.86 -12.47
N VAL A 777 3.88 -36.04 -13.79
CA VAL A 777 3.07 -35.11 -14.58
C VAL A 777 1.61 -35.12 -14.13
N GLY A 778 1.13 -33.97 -13.65
CA GLY A 778 -0.22 -33.81 -13.12
C GLY A 778 -0.40 -34.31 -11.69
N GLY A 779 0.65 -34.82 -11.03
CA GLY A 779 0.66 -35.05 -9.58
C GLY A 779 1.08 -33.78 -8.83
N ASN A 780 1.28 -33.88 -7.50
CA ASN A 780 1.82 -32.79 -6.67
C ASN A 780 1.04 -31.45 -6.78
N LEU A 781 -0.24 -31.49 -7.17
CA LEU A 781 -1.07 -30.29 -7.26
C LEU A 781 -1.24 -29.70 -5.86
N GLN A 782 -0.79 -28.46 -5.71
CA GLN A 782 -0.81 -27.70 -4.46
C GLN A 782 -1.64 -26.43 -4.65
N ASP A 783 -2.23 -25.96 -3.56
CA ASP A 783 -2.92 -24.67 -3.47
C ASP A 783 -2.83 -24.12 -2.05
N ARG A 784 -3.27 -22.89 -1.84
CA ARG A 784 -3.41 -22.25 -0.54
C ARG A 784 -4.80 -22.48 0.01
N TYR A 785 -4.92 -22.36 1.33
CA TYR A 785 -6.20 -22.34 2.00
C TYR A 785 -6.54 -20.93 2.43
N GLU A 786 -7.71 -20.47 2.04
CA GLU A 786 -8.28 -19.19 2.39
C GLU A 786 -9.61 -19.39 3.08
N ILE A 787 -9.88 -18.55 4.09
CA ILE A 787 -11.15 -18.53 4.79
C ILE A 787 -11.50 -17.12 5.25
N GLY A 788 -12.77 -16.75 5.11
CA GLY A 788 -13.29 -15.43 5.46
C GLY A 788 -14.05 -15.43 6.77
N VAL A 789 -13.90 -14.37 7.56
CA VAL A 789 -14.80 -13.98 8.64
C VAL A 789 -15.46 -12.65 8.25
N VAL A 790 -16.77 -12.68 8.02
CA VAL A 790 -17.56 -11.53 7.55
C VAL A 790 -18.31 -10.89 8.71
N GLY A 791 -18.15 -9.58 8.85
CA GLY A 791 -18.94 -8.72 9.72
C GLY A 791 -19.85 -7.80 8.90
N GLU A 792 -21.06 -7.60 9.40
CA GLU A 792 -22.06 -6.68 8.86
C GLU A 792 -22.19 -5.45 9.76
N THR A 793 -22.27 -4.26 9.17
CA THR A 793 -22.61 -3.00 9.83
C THR A 793 -23.95 -2.47 9.32
N THR A 794 -24.59 -1.58 10.08
CA THR A 794 -25.91 -1.02 9.72
C THR A 794 -25.85 -0.15 8.46
N GLU A 795 -24.86 0.73 8.38
CA GLU A 795 -24.72 1.69 7.28
C GLU A 795 -23.66 1.24 6.27
N GLN A 796 -23.88 1.62 5.00
CA GLN A 796 -22.91 1.40 3.92
C GLN A 796 -21.55 2.05 4.25
N PHE A 797 -20.46 1.45 3.80
CA PHE A 797 -19.16 2.09 3.79
C PHE A 797 -19.19 3.36 2.93
N ALA A 798 -18.70 4.47 3.47
CA ALA A 798 -18.62 5.75 2.78
C ALA A 798 -17.79 5.66 1.49
N LEU A 799 -16.75 4.80 1.47
CA LEU A 799 -15.95 4.55 0.28
C LEU A 799 -16.72 3.88 -0.87
N LEU A 800 -17.83 3.19 -0.59
CA LEU A 800 -18.66 2.54 -1.60
C LEU A 800 -19.86 3.41 -2.05
N ASN A 801 -20.00 4.61 -1.51
CA ASN A 801 -21.12 5.48 -1.83
C ASN A 801 -21.14 5.85 -3.33
N GLY A 802 -22.21 5.45 -4.01
CA GLY A 802 -22.41 5.66 -5.45
C GLY A 802 -21.60 4.72 -6.36
N CYS A 803 -20.93 3.72 -5.81
CA CYS A 803 -20.28 2.66 -6.59
C CYS A 803 -21.32 1.60 -6.97
N THR A 804 -21.56 1.43 -8.26
CA THR A 804 -22.52 0.42 -8.79
C THR A 804 -21.83 -0.64 -9.64
N PHE A 805 -20.49 -0.68 -9.65
CA PHE A 805 -19.66 -1.66 -10.34
C PHE A 805 -20.02 -1.80 -11.82
N LEU A 806 -20.01 -0.67 -12.53
CA LEU A 806 -20.36 -0.50 -13.95
C LEU A 806 -21.83 -0.76 -14.31
N GLN A 807 -22.71 -0.93 -13.32
CA GLN A 807 -24.15 -1.05 -13.56
C GLN A 807 -24.82 0.33 -13.53
N GLY A 808 -25.55 0.70 -14.59
CA GLY A 808 -26.29 1.96 -14.66
C GLY A 808 -25.39 3.20 -14.54
N ASN A 809 -25.83 4.20 -13.76
CA ASN A 809 -25.05 5.41 -13.51
C ASN A 809 -24.08 5.22 -12.34
N ASP A 810 -22.82 4.91 -12.65
CA ASP A 810 -21.77 4.63 -11.67
C ASP A 810 -20.93 5.88 -11.35
N ALA A 811 -21.11 6.45 -10.14
CA ALA A 811 -20.39 7.64 -9.73
C ALA A 811 -18.89 7.36 -9.50
N CYS A 812 -18.54 6.17 -9.04
CA CYS A 812 -17.15 5.76 -8.80
C CYS A 812 -16.39 5.59 -10.12
N TYR A 813 -17.01 4.98 -11.13
CA TYR A 813 -16.45 4.95 -12.48
C TYR A 813 -16.29 6.35 -13.08
N ASN A 814 -17.30 7.21 -12.91
CA ASN A 814 -17.25 8.59 -13.39
C ASN A 814 -16.08 9.38 -12.76
N LYS A 815 -15.82 9.20 -11.46
CA LYS A 815 -14.64 9.79 -10.79
C LYS A 815 -13.34 9.23 -11.36
N TRP A 816 -13.22 7.90 -11.46
CA TRP A 816 -12.01 7.24 -11.94
C TRP A 816 -11.63 7.62 -13.38
N SER A 817 -12.64 7.77 -14.24
CA SER A 817 -12.44 8.12 -15.66
C SER A 817 -12.13 9.60 -15.89
N LYS A 818 -12.67 10.52 -15.07
CA LYS A 818 -12.54 11.97 -15.27
C LYS A 818 -11.38 12.61 -14.49
N ASN A 819 -11.02 12.04 -13.35
CA ASN A 819 -9.99 12.60 -12.47
C ASN A 819 -8.60 12.05 -12.79
N LYS A 820 -7.57 12.63 -12.17
CA LYS A 820 -6.17 12.24 -12.30
C LYS A 820 -5.56 11.92 -10.94
N GLY A 821 -4.58 11.02 -10.94
CA GLY A 821 -3.89 10.59 -9.72
C GLY A 821 -4.87 10.07 -8.67
N ASP A 822 -4.57 10.33 -7.40
CA ASP A 822 -5.27 9.82 -6.23
C ASP A 822 -6.74 10.28 -6.15
N LEU A 823 -7.11 11.33 -6.89
CA LEU A 823 -8.49 11.83 -6.99
C LEU A 823 -9.42 10.93 -7.80
N LYS A 824 -8.89 9.84 -8.40
CA LYS A 824 -9.68 8.84 -9.12
C LYS A 824 -10.60 7.99 -8.23
N GLY A 825 -10.44 8.07 -6.90
CA GLY A 825 -11.40 7.50 -5.95
C GLY A 825 -11.33 5.97 -5.81
N THR A 826 -12.40 5.36 -5.32
CA THR A 826 -12.49 3.95 -4.88
C THR A 826 -12.02 2.93 -5.91
N TYR A 827 -12.22 3.19 -7.20
CA TYR A 827 -11.85 2.27 -8.28
C TYR A 827 -10.34 2.19 -8.55
N THR A 828 -9.52 2.91 -7.79
CA THR A 828 -8.05 2.83 -7.85
C THR A 828 -7.44 1.68 -7.05
N THR A 829 -8.22 0.98 -6.23
CA THR A 829 -7.77 -0.14 -5.38
C THR A 829 -8.52 -1.42 -5.71
N ASN A 830 -7.95 -2.57 -5.34
CA ASN A 830 -8.62 -3.88 -5.35
C ASN A 830 -9.52 -4.09 -4.10
N GLY A 831 -9.55 -3.14 -3.16
CA GLY A 831 -10.29 -3.25 -1.91
C GLY A 831 -9.48 -3.83 -0.74
N VAL A 832 -8.25 -4.30 -0.98
CA VAL A 832 -7.32 -4.82 0.04
C VAL A 832 -6.18 -3.83 0.21
N ALA A 833 -6.39 -2.83 1.05
CA ALA A 833 -5.44 -1.72 1.22
C ALA A 833 -4.20 -2.11 2.04
N TRP A 834 -4.37 -3.03 3.00
CA TRP A 834 -3.32 -3.48 3.92
C TRP A 834 -3.51 -4.95 4.26
N GLY A 835 -2.45 -5.56 4.80
CA GLY A 835 -2.43 -6.96 5.21
C GLY A 835 -1.43 -7.18 6.34
N TYR A 836 -1.76 -8.12 7.22
CA TYR A 836 -1.00 -8.49 8.39
C TYR A 836 -0.34 -9.84 8.18
N LEU A 837 0.99 -9.88 8.26
CA LEU A 837 1.76 -11.12 8.23
C LEU A 837 1.88 -11.67 9.63
N LYS A 838 1.59 -12.96 9.81
CA LYS A 838 1.56 -13.59 11.13
C LYS A 838 2.05 -15.04 11.10
N HIS A 839 2.71 -15.46 12.17
CA HIS A 839 2.95 -16.88 12.46
C HIS A 839 1.74 -17.50 13.17
N SER A 840 1.27 -18.64 12.67
CA SER A 840 0.47 -19.58 13.47
C SER A 840 1.33 -20.34 14.48
N SER A 841 0.71 -21.03 15.43
CA SER A 841 1.41 -21.89 16.40
C SER A 841 2.14 -23.07 15.75
N VAL A 842 1.77 -23.42 14.52
CA VAL A 842 2.37 -24.50 13.72
C VAL A 842 3.24 -23.97 12.59
N ALA A 843 3.53 -22.67 12.58
CA ALA A 843 4.43 -22.07 11.62
C ALA A 843 5.86 -22.62 11.79
N GLY A 844 6.61 -22.63 10.69
CA GLY A 844 8.04 -22.86 10.73
C GLY A 844 8.79 -21.59 11.13
N HIS A 845 9.86 -21.31 10.41
CA HIS A 845 10.63 -20.08 10.58
C HIS A 845 9.95 -18.83 9.98
N ASP A 846 9.27 -19.00 8.86
CA ASP A 846 8.63 -17.90 8.14
C ASP A 846 7.16 -17.76 8.56
N HIS A 847 6.61 -16.56 8.43
CA HIS A 847 5.18 -16.34 8.62
C HIS A 847 4.38 -17.21 7.66
N ASP A 848 3.31 -17.82 8.16
CA ASP A 848 2.50 -18.74 7.37
C ASP A 848 1.03 -18.30 7.29
N LEU A 849 0.68 -17.15 7.86
CA LEU A 849 -0.63 -16.54 7.70
C LEU A 849 -0.50 -15.12 7.13
N TRP A 850 -1.41 -14.79 6.22
CA TRP A 850 -1.73 -13.41 5.84
C TRP A 850 -3.17 -13.12 6.21
N LEU A 851 -3.39 -12.00 6.90
CA LEU A 851 -4.72 -11.53 7.28
C LEU A 851 -4.95 -10.15 6.68
N GLY A 852 -5.86 -10.03 5.73
CA GLY A 852 -6.23 -8.76 5.12
C GLY A 852 -7.73 -8.60 5.08
N GLY A 853 -8.21 -7.37 4.92
CA GLY A 853 -9.65 -7.14 4.84
C GLY A 853 -10.08 -6.34 3.64
N SER A 854 -11.34 -6.55 3.26
CA SER A 854 -11.99 -5.90 2.13
C SER A 854 -13.46 -5.59 2.42
N THR A 855 -13.97 -4.53 1.79
CA THR A 855 -15.37 -4.11 1.88
C THR A 855 -16.27 -4.98 1.00
N ALA A 856 -16.36 -6.26 1.32
CA ALA A 856 -17.13 -7.25 0.59
C ALA A 856 -17.68 -8.32 1.54
N TYR A 857 -18.73 -9.03 1.13
CA TYR A 857 -19.13 -10.32 1.69
C TYR A 857 -18.41 -11.42 0.89
N PHE A 858 -17.17 -11.74 1.24
CA PHE A 858 -16.38 -12.71 0.47
C PHE A 858 -16.15 -14.00 1.26
N ASN A 859 -16.84 -15.06 0.83
CA ASN A 859 -16.82 -16.39 1.43
C ASN A 859 -16.35 -17.49 0.47
N GLY A 860 -15.70 -17.10 -0.63
CA GLY A 860 -15.09 -18.00 -1.61
C GLY A 860 -15.74 -17.92 -3.00
N TYR A 861 -15.34 -18.83 -3.88
CA TYR A 861 -15.72 -18.81 -5.29
C TYR A 861 -16.87 -19.77 -5.60
N PHE A 862 -17.89 -19.24 -6.28
CA PHE A 862 -19.04 -19.94 -6.82
C PHE A 862 -19.67 -19.08 -7.94
N PRO A 863 -20.47 -19.63 -8.86
CA PRO A 863 -21.07 -18.81 -9.90
C PRO A 863 -21.98 -17.72 -9.31
N GLY A 864 -21.71 -16.45 -9.68
CA GLY A 864 -22.38 -15.26 -9.17
C GLY A 864 -21.74 -14.63 -7.93
N TYR A 865 -20.59 -15.13 -7.46
CA TYR A 865 -19.96 -14.65 -6.23
C TYR A 865 -19.57 -13.17 -6.30
N SER A 866 -19.24 -12.61 -7.47
CA SER A 866 -18.83 -11.20 -7.56
C SER A 866 -19.96 -10.25 -7.18
N LYS A 867 -21.19 -10.59 -7.60
CA LYS A 867 -22.41 -9.85 -7.25
C LYS A 867 -22.78 -10.07 -5.80
N HIS A 868 -22.71 -11.31 -5.33
CA HIS A 868 -22.94 -11.64 -3.92
C HIS A 868 -22.01 -10.82 -3.01
N ALA A 869 -20.72 -10.80 -3.33
CA ALA A 869 -19.71 -10.15 -2.51
C ALA A 869 -19.81 -8.62 -2.44
N THR A 870 -20.36 -8.00 -3.48
CA THR A 870 -20.47 -6.53 -3.57
C THR A 870 -21.85 -5.99 -3.24
N GLN A 871 -22.80 -6.86 -2.86
CA GLN A 871 -24.16 -6.47 -2.50
C GLN A 871 -24.21 -5.80 -1.12
N GLY A 872 -25.08 -4.79 -0.99
CA GLY A 872 -25.35 -4.06 0.26
C GLY A 872 -24.29 -3.02 0.62
N GLY A 873 -23.01 -3.30 0.36
CA GLY A 873 -21.89 -2.38 0.64
C GLY A 873 -21.69 -2.07 2.12
N ASN A 874 -22.24 -2.89 3.01
CA ASN A 874 -22.22 -2.78 4.47
C ASN A 874 -21.49 -3.98 5.13
N HIS A 875 -20.69 -4.71 4.35
CA HIS A 875 -19.97 -5.89 4.78
C HIS A 875 -18.46 -5.67 4.76
N TRP A 876 -17.78 -6.22 5.76
CA TRP A 876 -16.33 -6.34 5.80
C TRP A 876 -15.96 -7.81 5.95
N THR A 877 -15.05 -8.30 5.12
CA THR A 877 -14.46 -9.63 5.28
C THR A 877 -13.03 -9.48 5.78
N TRP A 878 -12.70 -10.15 6.87
CA TRP A 878 -11.33 -10.51 7.22
C TRP A 878 -10.99 -11.84 6.56
N LEU A 879 -10.02 -11.82 5.65
CA LEU A 879 -9.52 -13.00 4.94
C LEU A 879 -8.27 -13.50 5.61
N THR A 880 -8.29 -14.77 6.03
CA THR A 880 -7.11 -15.52 6.43
C THR A 880 -6.65 -16.34 5.25
N LEU A 881 -5.40 -16.17 4.83
CA LEU A 881 -4.73 -16.96 3.81
C LEU A 881 -3.56 -17.71 4.44
N LYS A 882 -3.57 -19.04 4.31
CA LYS A 882 -2.51 -19.95 4.78
C LYS A 882 -1.44 -20.13 3.72
N ALA A 883 -0.22 -19.75 4.07
CA ALA A 883 0.98 -20.00 3.29
C ALA A 883 1.53 -21.42 3.47
N HIS A 884 2.42 -21.84 2.58
CA HIS A 884 3.18 -23.10 2.70
C HIS A 884 2.33 -24.29 3.14
N THR A 885 1.21 -24.50 2.45
CA THR A 885 0.32 -25.63 2.71
C THR A 885 1.09 -26.94 2.60
N ARG A 886 0.75 -27.88 3.48
CA ARG A 886 1.48 -29.14 3.61
C ARG A 886 1.03 -30.14 2.54
N ASN A 887 -0.25 -30.09 2.17
CA ASN A 887 -0.88 -31.00 1.23
C ASN A 887 -0.28 -30.98 -0.18
N ARG A 888 0.18 -32.14 -0.66
CA ARG A 888 0.70 -32.36 -2.02
C ARG A 888 -0.07 -33.45 -2.78
N ALA A 889 -1.12 -33.99 -2.18
CA ALA A 889 -1.83 -35.15 -2.70
C ALA A 889 -2.74 -34.85 -3.90
N GLY A 890 -2.79 -33.60 -4.37
CA GLY A 890 -3.67 -33.21 -5.47
C GLY A 890 -3.21 -33.77 -6.82
N THR A 891 -4.17 -33.95 -7.74
CA THR A 891 -3.94 -34.45 -9.09
C THR A 891 -4.75 -33.71 -10.16
N VAL A 892 -4.23 -33.73 -11.39
CA VAL A 892 -4.89 -33.31 -12.62
C VAL A 892 -4.84 -34.49 -13.59
N ASN A 893 -5.98 -35.13 -13.83
CA ASN A 893 -6.10 -36.31 -14.69
C ASN A 893 -6.92 -36.01 -15.94
N LEU A 894 -6.61 -36.68 -17.05
CA LEU A 894 -7.43 -36.62 -18.26
C LEU A 894 -8.82 -37.23 -18.00
N THR A 895 -9.81 -36.69 -18.69
CA THR A 895 -11.19 -37.19 -18.73
C THR A 895 -11.52 -37.79 -20.09
N SER A 896 -10.87 -37.30 -21.14
CA SER A 896 -10.97 -37.77 -22.52
C SER A 896 -9.67 -37.47 -23.29
N THR A 897 -9.61 -37.90 -24.54
CA THR A 897 -8.55 -37.54 -25.50
C THR A 897 -8.88 -36.29 -26.33
N ASP A 898 -10.05 -35.66 -26.12
CA ASP A 898 -10.38 -34.40 -26.78
C ASP A 898 -9.63 -33.27 -26.06
N PRO A 899 -8.72 -32.54 -26.74
CA PRO A 899 -7.94 -31.45 -26.13
C PRO A 899 -8.81 -30.30 -25.62
N ARG A 900 -10.08 -30.23 -26.04
CA ARG A 900 -11.03 -29.20 -25.61
C ARG A 900 -11.65 -29.52 -24.25
N ASP A 901 -11.64 -30.78 -23.82
CA ASP A 901 -12.23 -31.19 -22.54
C ASP A 901 -11.44 -30.69 -21.34
N THR A 902 -12.13 -30.34 -20.28
CA THR A 902 -11.48 -29.99 -19.01
C THR A 902 -10.98 -31.25 -18.30
N PRO A 903 -9.74 -31.27 -17.76
CA PRO A 903 -9.26 -32.39 -16.98
C PRO A 903 -10.02 -32.48 -15.64
N ARG A 904 -9.98 -33.65 -15.01
CA ARG A 904 -10.47 -33.85 -13.65
C ARG A 904 -9.43 -33.33 -12.66
N ILE A 905 -9.79 -32.33 -11.88
CA ILE A 905 -8.90 -31.63 -10.94
C ILE A 905 -9.32 -31.96 -9.51
N ARG A 906 -8.43 -32.62 -8.76
CA ARG A 906 -8.66 -33.02 -7.37
C ARG A 906 -7.57 -32.43 -6.48
N PHE A 907 -7.92 -31.57 -5.53
CA PHE A 907 -6.93 -30.99 -4.61
C PHE A 907 -6.63 -31.89 -3.40
N ASN A 908 -7.59 -32.72 -2.99
CA ASN A 908 -7.46 -33.58 -1.81
C ASN A 908 -7.06 -32.79 -0.56
N ASN A 909 -7.74 -31.67 -0.32
CA ASN A 909 -7.49 -30.74 0.78
C ASN A 909 -7.31 -31.47 2.10
N PHE A 910 -6.30 -31.08 2.85
CA PHE A 910 -5.99 -31.62 4.18
C PHE A 910 -5.66 -33.12 4.21
N ALA A 911 -5.36 -33.76 3.08
CA ALA A 911 -4.95 -35.17 3.05
C ALA A 911 -3.57 -35.39 3.69
N GLU A 912 -2.64 -34.44 3.52
CA GLU A 912 -1.32 -34.47 4.14
C GLU A 912 -1.10 -33.21 4.99
N GLY A 913 -0.69 -33.36 6.25
CA GLY A 913 -0.48 -32.24 7.18
C GLY A 913 -1.74 -31.40 7.47
N GLY A 914 -2.91 -32.00 7.28
CA GLY A 914 -4.19 -31.33 7.35
C GLY A 914 -4.54 -30.80 8.74
N ASP A 915 -4.10 -31.47 9.80
CA ASP A 915 -4.38 -31.05 11.18
C ASP A 915 -3.63 -29.76 11.53
N GLU A 916 -2.37 -29.62 11.10
CA GLU A 916 -1.59 -28.40 11.27
C GLU A 916 -2.17 -27.28 10.41
N ASP A 917 -2.46 -27.54 9.14
CA ASP A 917 -3.02 -26.51 8.25
C ASP A 917 -4.40 -26.02 8.75
N LEU A 918 -5.25 -26.90 9.28
CA LEU A 918 -6.51 -26.51 9.93
C LEU A 918 -6.29 -25.72 11.22
N THR A 919 -5.28 -26.07 12.02
CA THR A 919 -4.94 -25.32 13.24
C THR A 919 -4.60 -23.87 12.90
N ALA A 920 -3.74 -23.66 11.90
CA ALA A 920 -3.37 -22.33 11.44
C ALA A 920 -4.58 -21.53 10.90
N LEU A 921 -5.48 -22.17 10.13
CA LEU A 921 -6.71 -21.52 9.66
C LEU A 921 -7.63 -21.11 10.83
N VAL A 922 -7.80 -21.98 11.82
CA VAL A 922 -8.62 -21.69 13.01
C VAL A 922 -8.05 -20.52 13.80
N GLU A 923 -6.73 -20.46 13.99
CA GLU A 923 -6.08 -19.33 14.65
C GLU A 923 -6.27 -18.01 13.89
N GLY A 924 -6.16 -18.03 12.57
CA GLY A 924 -6.44 -16.84 11.76
C GLY A 924 -7.92 -16.40 11.81
N MET A 925 -8.85 -17.36 11.85
CA MET A 925 -10.26 -17.08 12.08
C MET A 925 -10.50 -16.47 13.47
N GLN A 926 -9.88 -17.02 14.52
CA GLN A 926 -9.99 -16.51 15.88
C GLN A 926 -9.49 -15.07 15.98
N TYR A 927 -8.34 -14.78 15.37
CA TYR A 927 -7.83 -13.41 15.28
C TYR A 927 -8.82 -12.47 14.57
N SER A 928 -9.42 -12.93 13.48
CA SER A 928 -10.39 -12.15 12.72
C SER A 928 -11.68 -11.87 13.51
N ILE A 929 -12.12 -12.84 14.32
CA ILE A 929 -13.26 -12.69 15.23
C ILE A 929 -12.90 -11.69 16.34
N GLU A 930 -11.73 -11.86 16.96
CA GLU A 930 -11.21 -10.96 18.00
C GLU A 930 -11.07 -9.52 17.49
N ALA A 931 -10.67 -9.32 16.23
CA ALA A 931 -10.60 -8.01 15.60
C ALA A 931 -11.96 -7.32 15.50
N PHE A 932 -13.06 -8.07 15.33
CA PHE A 932 -14.40 -7.48 15.45
C PHE A 932 -14.79 -7.22 16.91
N ASP A 933 -14.48 -8.15 17.82
CA ASP A 933 -14.86 -8.04 19.23
C ASP A 933 -14.15 -6.89 19.97
N LYS A 934 -12.89 -6.61 19.60
CA LYS A 934 -12.06 -5.53 20.19
C LYS A 934 -12.14 -4.21 19.43
N LEU A 935 -13.01 -4.10 18.43
CA LEU A 935 -13.13 -2.90 17.60
C LEU A 935 -13.64 -1.71 18.43
N VAL A 936 -12.93 -0.57 18.35
CA VAL A 936 -13.43 0.72 18.84
C VAL A 936 -14.29 1.34 17.73
N PRO A 937 -15.62 1.47 17.91
CA PRO A 937 -16.50 1.86 16.81
C PRO A 937 -16.49 3.38 16.62
N LEU A 938 -15.72 3.87 15.65
CA LEU A 938 -15.75 5.30 15.29
C LEU A 938 -17.01 5.70 14.51
N ASP A 939 -17.60 4.75 13.76
CA ASP A 939 -18.79 4.98 12.92
C ASP A 939 -19.60 3.69 12.72
N GLY A 940 -20.13 3.16 13.82
CA GLY A 940 -20.92 1.92 13.84
C GLY A 940 -20.16 0.69 14.30
N SER A 941 -20.90 -0.33 14.71
CA SER A 941 -20.39 -1.62 15.16
C SER A 941 -20.57 -2.70 14.10
N PHE A 942 -19.78 -3.77 14.19
CA PHE A 942 -19.90 -4.93 13.31
C PHE A 942 -20.52 -6.11 14.06
N LYS A 943 -21.42 -6.82 13.38
CA LYS A 943 -21.93 -8.12 13.81
C LYS A 943 -21.37 -9.19 12.90
N ARG A 944 -20.70 -10.19 13.45
CA ARG A 944 -20.26 -11.36 12.68
C ARG A 944 -21.47 -12.08 12.07
N VAL A 945 -21.45 -12.27 10.75
CA VAL A 945 -22.47 -12.99 9.97
C VAL A 945 -21.92 -14.25 9.30
N TRP A 946 -20.59 -14.36 9.14
CA TRP A 946 -19.92 -15.53 8.58
C TRP A 946 -18.58 -15.76 9.28
N PRO A 947 -18.25 -16.98 9.75
CA PRO A 947 -19.20 -18.03 10.10
C PRO A 947 -20.32 -17.49 11.02
N PRO A 948 -21.52 -18.10 10.99
CA PRO A 948 -22.60 -17.77 11.91
C PRO A 948 -22.16 -17.82 13.39
N THR A 949 -22.78 -16.98 14.25
CA THR A 949 -22.30 -16.78 15.62
C THR A 949 -22.38 -18.01 16.53
N ASN A 950 -23.22 -18.98 16.19
CA ASN A 950 -23.33 -20.28 16.86
C ASN A 950 -22.15 -21.23 16.56
N ILE A 951 -21.30 -20.89 15.59
CA ILE A 951 -20.02 -21.55 15.33
C ILE A 951 -18.94 -20.72 16.04
N SER A 952 -18.55 -21.16 17.23
CA SER A 952 -17.65 -20.39 18.10
C SER A 952 -16.61 -21.23 18.83
N THR A 953 -16.84 -22.52 19.05
CA THR A 953 -15.83 -23.38 19.69
C THR A 953 -14.70 -23.72 18.71
N PRO A 954 -13.47 -24.00 19.20
CA PRO A 954 -12.36 -24.39 18.32
C PRO A 954 -12.70 -25.58 17.40
N ASP A 955 -13.40 -26.59 17.89
CA ASP A 955 -13.80 -27.76 17.09
C ASP A 955 -14.83 -27.41 16.01
N GLN A 956 -15.78 -26.52 16.34
CA GLN A 956 -16.76 -26.02 15.36
C GLN A 956 -16.07 -25.19 14.28
N LEU A 957 -15.15 -24.30 14.65
CA LEU A 957 -14.36 -23.50 13.71
C LEU A 957 -13.47 -24.38 12.84
N ARG A 958 -12.88 -25.44 13.41
CA ARG A 958 -12.07 -26.42 12.69
C ARG A 958 -12.88 -27.18 11.65
N GLN A 959 -14.07 -27.67 12.01
CA GLN A 959 -14.96 -28.33 11.05
C GLN A 959 -15.43 -27.34 9.97
N PHE A 960 -15.79 -26.11 10.36
CA PHE A 960 -16.16 -25.07 9.42
C PHE A 960 -15.00 -24.77 8.44
N ALA A 961 -13.76 -24.68 8.92
CA ALA A 961 -12.59 -24.49 8.05
C ALA A 961 -12.40 -25.65 7.07
N ARG A 962 -12.60 -26.90 7.52
CA ARG A 962 -12.55 -28.08 6.64
C ARG A 962 -13.64 -28.05 5.57
N ASP A 963 -14.83 -27.59 5.93
CA ASP A 963 -15.99 -27.49 5.03
C ASP A 963 -15.86 -26.34 4.03
N GLU A 964 -15.34 -25.19 4.47
CA GLU A 964 -15.48 -23.94 3.72
C GLU A 964 -14.20 -23.46 3.03
N ALA A 965 -13.01 -23.77 3.54
CA ALA A 965 -11.75 -23.18 3.06
C ALA A 965 -11.48 -23.46 1.57
N TRP A 966 -11.16 -22.42 0.81
CA TRP A 966 -10.93 -22.48 -0.65
C TRP A 966 -9.49 -22.11 -1.01
N GLY A 967 -9.15 -22.16 -2.30
CA GLY A 967 -7.87 -21.70 -2.82
C GLY A 967 -8.01 -21.08 -4.21
N HIS A 968 -7.01 -20.29 -4.61
CA HIS A 968 -6.94 -19.65 -5.94
C HIS A 968 -5.51 -19.59 -6.51
N HIS A 969 -4.59 -20.33 -5.92
CA HIS A 969 -3.14 -20.27 -6.18
C HIS A 969 -2.53 -21.60 -6.66
N ALA A 970 -3.33 -22.45 -7.32
CA ALA A 970 -2.93 -23.73 -7.90
C ALA A 970 -1.54 -23.72 -8.55
N SER A 971 -0.69 -24.67 -8.17
CA SER A 971 0.71 -24.77 -8.59
C SER A 971 1.22 -26.23 -8.61
N CYS A 972 2.46 -26.42 -9.05
CA CYS A 972 3.32 -27.59 -8.77
C CYS A 972 3.04 -28.90 -9.55
N THR A 973 2.21 -28.87 -10.59
CA THR A 973 1.81 -30.07 -11.38
C THR A 973 2.83 -30.61 -12.38
N ALA A 974 3.95 -29.91 -12.58
CA ALA A 974 5.08 -30.36 -13.40
C ALA A 974 6.39 -29.94 -12.70
N PRO A 975 6.67 -30.48 -11.50
CA PRO A 975 7.64 -29.88 -10.59
C PRO A 975 9.09 -30.04 -11.07
N ILE A 976 9.90 -29.00 -10.86
CA ILE A 976 11.36 -29.09 -10.77
C ILE A 976 11.71 -29.97 -9.56
N GLY A 977 12.67 -30.87 -9.71
CA GLY A 977 13.14 -31.70 -8.59
C GLY A 977 14.58 -32.15 -8.75
N ALA A 978 15.08 -32.87 -7.74
CA ALA A 978 16.42 -33.44 -7.73
C ALA A 978 16.60 -34.47 -8.87
N ASP A 979 17.85 -34.69 -9.32
CA ASP A 979 18.12 -35.60 -10.45
C ASP A 979 17.79 -37.07 -10.17
N ASN A 980 17.72 -37.46 -8.90
CA ASN A 980 17.35 -38.80 -8.46
C ASN A 980 15.87 -38.92 -8.03
N ASP A 981 15.08 -37.86 -8.16
CA ASP A 981 13.65 -37.89 -7.81
C ASP A 981 12.82 -38.43 -8.99
N PRO A 982 12.19 -39.61 -8.86
CA PRO A 982 11.40 -40.20 -9.95
C PRO A 982 10.09 -39.43 -10.23
N LEU A 983 9.67 -38.52 -9.34
CA LEU A 983 8.50 -37.67 -9.52
C LEU A 983 8.86 -36.29 -10.07
N ALA A 984 10.15 -35.97 -10.20
CA ALA A 984 10.57 -34.74 -10.85
C ALA A 984 10.22 -34.79 -12.34
N VAL A 985 9.50 -33.78 -12.82
CA VAL A 985 9.16 -33.64 -14.24
C VAL A 985 10.22 -32.80 -14.94
N LEU A 986 10.74 -31.80 -14.24
CA LEU A 986 11.70 -30.84 -14.76
C LEU A 986 13.03 -30.95 -14.02
N ASP A 987 14.11 -30.58 -14.71
CA ASP A 987 15.38 -30.27 -14.07
C ASP A 987 15.48 -28.80 -13.64
N SER A 988 16.60 -28.41 -13.02
CA SER A 988 16.81 -27.04 -12.52
C SER A 988 16.80 -25.97 -13.63
N GLN A 989 16.89 -26.38 -14.88
CA GLN A 989 16.85 -25.53 -16.06
C GLN A 989 15.48 -25.56 -16.76
N PHE A 990 14.43 -26.07 -16.14
CA PHE A 990 13.07 -26.15 -16.73
C PHE A 990 12.91 -27.16 -17.88
N ARG A 991 13.90 -28.02 -18.16
CA ARG A 991 13.81 -29.02 -19.23
C ARG A 991 12.97 -30.20 -18.77
N VAL A 992 12.07 -30.67 -19.62
CA VAL A 992 11.31 -31.90 -19.37
C VAL A 992 12.26 -33.08 -19.43
N ARG A 993 12.31 -33.87 -18.35
CA ARG A 993 13.31 -34.93 -18.20
C ARG A 993 13.13 -36.03 -19.25
N GLY A 994 14.21 -36.34 -19.95
CA GLY A 994 14.23 -37.40 -20.98
C GLY A 994 13.57 -37.01 -22.30
N ILE A 995 13.39 -35.72 -22.57
CA ILE A 995 12.91 -35.18 -23.84
C ILE A 995 13.75 -33.95 -24.20
N ASP A 996 14.32 -33.94 -25.40
CA ASP A 996 15.09 -32.81 -25.90
C ASP A 996 14.17 -31.71 -26.47
N GLY A 997 14.57 -30.45 -26.31
CA GLY A 997 13.85 -29.31 -26.89
C GLY A 997 12.48 -29.02 -26.28
N LEU A 998 12.18 -29.55 -25.08
CA LEU A 998 10.91 -29.30 -24.39
C LEU A 998 11.14 -28.70 -23.00
N ARG A 999 10.46 -27.59 -22.69
CA ARG A 999 10.46 -26.94 -21.36
C ARG A 999 9.06 -26.64 -20.85
N VAL A 1000 8.95 -26.44 -19.54
CA VAL A 1000 7.74 -25.92 -18.89
C VAL A 1000 8.08 -24.68 -18.08
N VAL A 1001 7.38 -23.58 -18.33
CA VAL A 1001 7.62 -22.29 -17.64
C VAL A 1001 6.29 -21.66 -17.24
N ASP A 1002 5.74 -22.10 -16.12
CA ASP A 1002 4.60 -21.48 -15.45
C ASP A 1002 4.52 -21.97 -13.98
N ALA A 1003 3.42 -21.68 -13.28
CA ALA A 1003 3.24 -22.05 -11.88
C ALA A 1003 3.26 -23.58 -11.63
N SER A 1004 3.10 -24.44 -12.63
CA SER A 1004 3.26 -25.90 -12.50
C SER A 1004 4.71 -26.31 -12.21
N ALA A 1005 5.70 -25.49 -12.58
CA ALA A 1005 7.12 -25.82 -12.49
C ALA A 1005 7.66 -25.81 -11.04
N PHE A 1006 6.97 -25.16 -10.11
CA PHE A 1006 7.43 -25.11 -8.73
C PHE A 1006 7.39 -26.51 -8.06
N PRO A 1007 8.39 -26.89 -7.25
CA PRO A 1007 8.29 -28.09 -6.42
C PRO A 1007 7.28 -27.92 -5.27
N ARG A 1008 7.26 -26.73 -4.69
CA ARG A 1008 6.45 -26.31 -3.55
C ARG A 1008 5.86 -24.93 -3.85
N ILE A 1009 4.63 -24.70 -3.43
CA ILE A 1009 3.94 -23.43 -3.69
C ILE A 1009 4.65 -22.26 -2.98
N PRO A 1010 5.13 -21.23 -3.72
CA PRO A 1010 6.00 -20.19 -3.14
C PRO A 1010 5.23 -18.95 -2.66
N GLY A 1011 5.66 -18.36 -1.56
CA GLY A 1011 5.22 -17.06 -1.03
C GLY A 1011 3.84 -17.09 -0.35
N LEU A 1012 3.08 -16.00 -0.52
CA LEU A 1012 1.65 -15.87 -0.15
C LEU A 1012 0.76 -15.71 -1.40
N PHE A 1013 1.22 -14.92 -2.37
CA PHE A 1013 0.56 -14.71 -3.65
C PHE A 1013 1.50 -15.11 -4.78
N ILE A 1014 1.05 -16.01 -5.67
CA ILE A 1014 1.95 -16.70 -6.61
C ILE A 1014 2.27 -15.90 -7.89
N ALA A 1015 1.57 -14.80 -8.15
CA ALA A 1015 1.73 -14.04 -9.39
C ALA A 1015 3.17 -13.51 -9.56
N LEU A 1016 3.67 -12.77 -8.58
CA LEU A 1016 5.02 -12.20 -8.64
C LEU A 1016 6.13 -13.27 -8.64
N PRO A 1017 6.09 -14.33 -7.80
CA PRO A 1017 7.02 -15.46 -7.92
C PRO A 1017 7.03 -16.10 -9.31
N THR A 1018 5.87 -16.22 -9.96
CA THR A 1018 5.78 -16.77 -11.32
C THR A 1018 6.43 -15.84 -12.36
N TYR A 1019 6.33 -14.52 -12.19
CA TYR A 1019 7.04 -13.58 -13.07
C TYR A 1019 8.56 -13.67 -12.89
N MET A 1020 9.03 -13.81 -11.65
CA MET A 1020 10.46 -14.02 -11.34
C MET A 1020 10.98 -15.33 -11.94
N LEU A 1021 10.18 -16.41 -11.84
CA LEU A 1021 10.45 -17.70 -12.47
C LEU A 1021 10.59 -17.56 -14.00
N SER A 1022 9.69 -16.81 -14.64
CA SER A 1022 9.73 -16.52 -16.08
C SER A 1022 10.98 -15.74 -16.51
N GLU A 1023 11.34 -14.68 -15.76
CA GLU A 1023 12.56 -13.91 -16.01
C GLU A 1023 13.83 -14.75 -15.86
N LYS A 1024 13.85 -15.68 -14.89
CA LYS A 1024 14.94 -16.65 -14.75
C LYS A 1024 14.99 -17.62 -15.92
N ALA A 1025 13.86 -18.20 -16.32
CA ALA A 1025 13.81 -19.13 -17.45
C ALA A 1025 14.32 -18.46 -18.74
N ALA A 1026 13.93 -17.21 -18.97
CA ALA A 1026 14.44 -16.43 -20.10
C ALA A 1026 15.97 -16.32 -20.08
N ASP A 1027 16.57 -15.98 -18.94
CA ASP A 1027 18.02 -15.85 -18.81
C ASP A 1027 18.75 -17.19 -19.04
N VAL A 1028 18.19 -18.29 -18.50
CA VAL A 1028 18.73 -19.65 -18.71
C VAL A 1028 18.71 -20.03 -20.19
N ILE A 1029 17.59 -19.79 -20.89
CA ILE A 1029 17.44 -20.13 -22.31
C ILE A 1029 18.35 -19.27 -23.18
N ILE A 1030 18.41 -17.95 -22.95
CA ILE A 1030 19.26 -17.04 -23.73
C ILE A 1030 20.74 -17.40 -23.56
N LYS A 1031 21.18 -17.68 -22.33
CA LYS A 1031 22.57 -18.10 -22.07
C LYS A 1031 22.90 -19.43 -22.72
N GLY A 1032 21.98 -20.40 -22.64
CA GLY A 1032 22.15 -21.70 -23.30
C GLY A 1032 22.23 -21.56 -24.83
N ALA A 1033 21.41 -20.69 -25.41
CA ALA A 1033 21.35 -20.42 -26.84
C ALA A 1033 22.60 -19.72 -27.39
N ALA A 1034 23.31 -18.94 -26.57
CA ALA A 1034 24.56 -18.28 -26.93
C ALA A 1034 25.80 -19.19 -26.79
N ALA A 1035 25.68 -20.28 -26.02
CA ALA A 1035 26.75 -21.25 -25.81
C ALA A 1035 26.76 -22.41 -26.83
N ALA A 1036 25.63 -22.61 -27.53
CA ALA A 1036 25.45 -23.58 -28.62
C ALA A 1036 25.62 -22.89 -29.98
#